data_AF-A0A954UKQ0-F1
#
_entry.id   AF-A0A954UKQ0-F1
#
_cell.length_a   1.000
_cell.length_b   1.000
_cell.length_c   1.000
_cell.angle_alpha   90.00
_cell.angle_beta   90.00
_cell.angle_gamma   90.00
#
_symmetry.space_group_name_H-M   'P 1'
#
loop_
_entity.id
_entity.type
_entity.pdbx_description
1 polymer ?
#
loop_
_entity_poly.entity_id
_entity_poly.type
_entity_poly.pdbx_seq_one_letter_code
_entity_poly.pdbx_strand_id
1 'polypeptide(L)'
;MRRNRLSWHRRLILAGLALPSCLASGTWAGPATEYGLYNTGVDDSQVVLTDNSMDLHYELIEPSHILGSSIVATAEGGFPIGPWLDDNHLSAWVTPANDTNGPGDIDGAPSYVYRTTFDLTGVVLGNLSINGKWSTDNAGLDILLNGSSTGFMNTAQFGSMTPFTLDNGFINGLNTLDFVINNGANESDAPGPTGLRVEFDGNGGDAPIVPPHPYSIRSFYATGVDDNRLPLEGDVVPDPHYQIVLGPSGDPLEALTVPNDGFPIGPWFANNSRSRWISPPDLLDGHDAMGEPGQYVYETTFNLSGVDPERVKIVAGRGTDDAGPTVLLNGVELTVSQSRGFGQPSWFSLTAETARNAGAELLPGDNTLSFVVENGGEDLNPTGFRLDSVYARFMPSDMVAIPGLYNTGVDDNGDVLADFEPDTHYTLTSAPDGAADMVALGGVAGVWVENTETSRWIGPDNSPGGDGPPGEYLYEIEFDLTGLDPASAVIMGLWSADDVGGEILLNGTPVGNGQRGGFTNLSEFEIAGYLGDTFLPGVNTLGFQITNGGEADNPTGFRVEGLVAFARAGNGVAGDFNGNGTLDAADIDLLSAAVRNGTGGANFDLNTDGNVDDGDRQIWINDLKKTYAGDANLDGEFNSTDFVEVFQAGEYEDGVAGNSTWATGDWNGDAEFDSGDFVAAFQAGGFEQGPRAGVAAVPEPSSLLLFALGLLPLLPARRKRS
;
A
#
# COMPACT_ATOMS: atom_id res chain seq x y z
N MET A 1 53.09 -40.75 -25.93
CA MET A 1 51.64 -40.52 -26.05
C MET A 1 51.31 -39.16 -25.43
N ARG A 2 50.64 -38.29 -26.20
CA ARG A 2 49.79 -37.11 -25.85
C ARG A 2 50.32 -36.10 -24.82
N ARG A 3 50.88 -34.95 -25.25
CA ARG A 3 50.29 -33.59 -25.55
C ARG A 3 50.02 -32.75 -24.27
N ASN A 4 50.87 -31.77 -23.91
CA ASN A 4 50.88 -30.31 -24.25
C ASN A 4 49.75 -29.50 -23.54
N ARG A 5 49.87 -28.28 -22.99
CA ARG A 5 50.92 -27.24 -22.76
C ARG A 5 50.30 -26.07 -21.95
N LEU A 6 51.12 -25.39 -21.11
CA LEU A 6 51.23 -23.94 -20.73
C LEU A 6 49.95 -23.10 -20.38
N SER A 7 49.94 -22.15 -19.44
CA SER A 7 50.83 -20.97 -19.27
C SER A 7 50.70 -20.32 -17.86
N TRP A 8 51.81 -20.05 -17.15
CA TRP A 8 52.54 -18.76 -16.93
C TRP A 8 51.77 -17.59 -16.28
N HIS A 9 52.08 -17.36 -15.00
CA HIS A 9 51.79 -16.15 -14.22
C HIS A 9 52.84 -15.05 -14.47
N ARG A 10 52.42 -13.78 -14.57
CA ARG A 10 53.28 -12.62 -14.30
C ARG A 10 52.50 -11.52 -13.56
N ARG A 11 53.10 -11.07 -12.46
CA ARG A 11 52.68 -10.03 -11.52
C ARG A 11 52.82 -8.63 -12.11
N LEU A 12 51.95 -7.72 -11.69
CA LEU A 12 52.22 -6.28 -11.63
C LEU A 12 51.82 -5.76 -10.24
N ILE A 13 52.59 -4.77 -9.80
CA ILE A 13 52.82 -4.31 -8.43
C ILE A 13 51.72 -3.33 -8.01
N LEU A 14 51.04 -3.56 -6.89
CA LEU A 14 50.27 -2.51 -6.18
C LEU A 14 51.17 -1.86 -5.12
N ALA A 15 51.34 -0.55 -5.24
CA ALA A 15 51.91 0.30 -4.21
C ALA A 15 50.83 0.57 -3.15
N GLY A 16 51.14 0.28 -1.89
CA GLY A 16 50.27 0.56 -0.76
C GLY A 16 50.28 2.05 -0.40
N LEU A 17 49.09 2.64 -0.42
CA LEU A 17 48.76 3.86 0.32
C LEU A 17 47.67 3.47 1.31
N ALA A 18 48.04 3.46 2.60
CA ALA A 18 47.09 3.33 3.69
C ALA A 18 46.26 4.62 3.77
N LEU A 19 44.94 4.47 3.69
CA LEU A 19 43.97 5.50 4.08
C LEU A 19 43.10 4.95 5.22
N PRO A 20 42.61 5.81 6.11
CA PRO A 20 42.10 5.41 7.41
C PRO A 20 40.77 4.67 7.27
N SER A 21 40.55 3.75 8.20
CA SER A 21 39.26 3.16 8.52
C SER A 21 38.24 4.27 8.80
N CYS A 22 37.48 4.64 7.78
CA CYS A 22 36.22 5.35 7.90
C CYS A 22 35.13 4.28 8.05
N LEU A 23 34.32 4.40 9.11
CA LEU A 23 33.03 3.71 9.18
C LEU A 23 32.25 4.10 7.93
N ALA A 24 32.02 3.14 7.02
CA ALA A 24 31.12 3.36 5.90
C ALA A 24 29.71 3.51 6.47
N SER A 25 29.27 4.76 6.60
CA SER A 25 27.85 5.11 6.54
C SER A 25 27.30 4.52 5.24
N GLY A 26 26.32 3.60 5.35
CA GLY A 26 25.64 3.04 4.18
C GLY A 26 25.08 4.17 3.32
N THR A 27 25.44 4.16 2.04
CA THR A 27 24.95 5.11 1.04
C THR A 27 23.55 4.69 0.59
N TRP A 28 22.73 5.71 0.35
CA TRP A 28 21.34 5.69 -0.11
C TRP A 28 21.21 5.02 -1.50
N ALA A 29 20.10 4.34 -1.77
CA ALA A 29 19.81 3.77 -3.10
C ALA A 29 19.69 4.87 -4.14
N GLY A 30 20.26 4.63 -5.32
CA GLY A 30 19.85 5.30 -6.55
C GLY A 30 18.89 4.43 -7.37
N PRO A 31 18.64 4.79 -8.64
CA PRO A 31 17.52 4.26 -9.41
C PRO A 31 17.67 2.74 -9.66
N ALA A 32 16.65 1.88 -9.63
CA ALA A 32 16.61 0.49 -10.11
C ALA A 32 17.31 0.17 -11.44
N THR A 33 17.56 1.11 -12.35
CA THR A 33 18.53 0.94 -13.46
C THR A 33 19.97 0.77 -12.97
N GLU A 34 20.34 1.34 -11.83
CA GLU A 34 21.54 1.06 -11.04
C GLU A 34 21.62 -0.41 -10.61
N TYR A 35 20.47 -1.07 -10.43
CA TYR A 35 20.37 -2.50 -10.15
C TYR A 35 20.05 -3.35 -11.39
N GLY A 36 19.86 -2.74 -12.56
CA GLY A 36 19.61 -3.43 -13.82
C GLY A 36 18.15 -3.78 -14.13
N LEU A 37 17.17 -3.16 -13.47
CA LEU A 37 15.76 -3.25 -13.88
C LEU A 37 15.41 -2.20 -14.93
N TYR A 38 14.75 -2.65 -15.99
CA TYR A 38 14.32 -1.83 -17.13
C TYR A 38 12.86 -2.13 -17.46
N ASN A 39 12.11 -1.11 -17.87
CA ASN A 39 10.81 -1.30 -18.49
C ASN A 39 10.95 -2.12 -19.78
N THR A 40 9.87 -2.73 -20.25
CA THR A 40 9.91 -3.43 -21.54
C THR A 40 10.09 -2.45 -22.70
N GLY A 41 10.85 -2.88 -23.71
CA GLY A 41 10.99 -2.20 -24.99
C GLY A 41 11.89 -0.97 -24.98
N VAL A 42 12.83 -0.86 -24.04
CA VAL A 42 13.73 0.30 -23.91
C VAL A 42 15.20 -0.09 -24.10
N ASP A 43 16.05 0.90 -24.37
CA ASP A 43 17.50 0.74 -24.35
C ASP A 43 18.11 1.01 -22.96
N ASP A 44 19.43 0.86 -22.82
CA ASP A 44 20.14 1.09 -21.55
C ASP A 44 19.99 2.54 -21.00
N SER A 45 19.52 3.47 -21.84
CA SER A 45 19.22 4.86 -21.46
C SER A 45 17.72 5.09 -21.16
N GLN A 46 16.94 4.01 -21.04
CA GLN A 46 15.49 4.01 -20.86
C GLN A 46 14.72 4.71 -21.99
N VAL A 47 15.30 4.77 -23.18
CA VAL A 47 14.61 5.32 -24.36
C VAL A 47 13.91 4.17 -25.07
N VAL A 48 12.63 4.35 -25.38
CA VAL A 48 11.84 3.36 -26.13
C VAL A 48 12.48 3.08 -27.49
N LEU A 49 12.68 1.79 -27.75
CA LEU A 49 13.27 1.28 -28.98
C LEU A 49 12.28 1.33 -30.14
N THR A 50 12.80 1.38 -31.37
CA THR A 50 11.96 1.32 -32.57
C THR A 50 11.34 -0.07 -32.75
N ASP A 51 10.20 -0.14 -33.44
CA ASP A 51 9.51 -1.40 -33.77
C ASP A 51 10.47 -2.44 -34.38
N ASN A 52 10.29 -3.71 -34.00
CA ASN A 52 11.12 -4.87 -34.36
C ASN A 52 12.58 -4.86 -33.84
N SER A 53 12.93 -3.95 -32.92
CA SER A 53 14.24 -4.01 -32.26
C SER A 53 14.29 -5.17 -31.28
N MET A 54 15.49 -5.68 -30.99
CA MET A 54 15.66 -6.62 -29.88
C MET A 54 15.68 -5.84 -28.57
N ASP A 55 14.90 -6.29 -27.60
CA ASP A 55 15.04 -5.91 -26.21
C ASP A 55 16.14 -6.78 -25.58
N LEU A 56 17.14 -6.16 -24.95
CA LEU A 56 18.26 -6.86 -24.35
C LEU A 56 18.10 -7.09 -22.84
N HIS A 57 17.04 -6.56 -22.24
CA HIS A 57 16.73 -6.65 -20.81
C HIS A 57 15.73 -7.77 -20.51
N TYR A 58 14.98 -8.23 -21.52
CA TYR A 58 14.03 -9.33 -21.43
C TYR A 58 14.41 -10.51 -22.34
N GLU A 59 14.48 -11.71 -21.75
CA GLU A 59 14.75 -12.97 -22.44
C GLU A 59 13.59 -13.95 -22.25
N LEU A 60 13.14 -14.55 -23.35
CA LEU A 60 12.22 -15.67 -23.33
C LEU A 60 12.96 -16.96 -22.96
N ILE A 61 12.51 -17.60 -21.89
CA ILE A 61 13.10 -18.81 -21.33
C ILE A 61 12.11 -19.97 -21.33
N GLU A 62 12.61 -21.19 -21.11
CA GLU A 62 11.77 -22.38 -20.94
C GLU A 62 10.72 -22.15 -19.81
N PRO A 63 9.46 -22.56 -19.98
CA PRO A 63 8.90 -23.42 -21.04
C PRO A 63 8.43 -22.70 -22.32
N SER A 64 8.84 -21.44 -22.57
CA SER A 64 8.39 -20.69 -23.75
C SER A 64 8.59 -21.44 -25.06
N HIS A 65 7.59 -21.41 -25.94
CA HIS A 65 7.69 -22.04 -27.27
C HIS A 65 8.79 -21.44 -28.16
N ILE A 66 9.18 -20.19 -27.89
CA ILE A 66 10.26 -19.46 -28.55
C ILE A 66 11.21 -18.97 -27.46
N LEU A 67 12.51 -19.15 -27.64
CA LEU A 67 13.54 -18.80 -26.67
C LEU A 67 14.48 -17.72 -27.21
N GLY A 68 15.04 -16.91 -26.31
CA GLY A 68 16.01 -15.85 -26.61
C GLY A 68 15.46 -14.45 -26.37
N SER A 69 16.20 -13.42 -26.78
CA SER A 69 15.80 -12.02 -26.58
C SER A 69 14.42 -11.72 -27.17
N SER A 70 13.61 -11.01 -26.41
CA SER A 70 12.30 -10.56 -26.88
C SER A 70 12.42 -9.43 -27.91
N ILE A 71 11.35 -9.23 -28.68
CA ILE A 71 11.29 -8.29 -29.80
C ILE A 71 10.28 -7.19 -29.48
N VAL A 72 10.72 -5.94 -29.60
CA VAL A 72 9.90 -4.77 -29.36
C VAL A 72 8.82 -4.65 -30.43
N ALA A 73 7.58 -4.46 -30.00
CA ALA A 73 6.42 -4.14 -30.83
C ALA A 73 5.87 -2.77 -30.39
N THR A 74 5.73 -1.84 -31.34
CA THR A 74 5.15 -0.51 -31.08
C THR A 74 3.92 -0.26 -31.96
N ALA A 75 3.16 0.78 -31.66
CA ALA A 75 2.00 1.19 -32.45
C ALA A 75 2.33 1.49 -33.92
N GLU A 76 3.61 1.72 -34.26
CA GLU A 76 4.05 1.84 -35.66
C GLU A 76 3.89 0.54 -36.45
N GLY A 77 4.01 -0.62 -35.78
CA GLY A 77 3.79 -1.95 -36.36
C GLY A 77 2.31 -2.26 -36.63
N GLY A 78 1.40 -1.50 -36.02
CA GLY A 78 -0.05 -1.67 -36.13
C GLY A 78 -0.58 -2.81 -35.26
N PHE A 79 -1.59 -3.54 -35.76
CA PHE A 79 -2.20 -4.66 -35.04
C PHE A 79 -1.12 -5.67 -34.58
N PRO A 80 -1.12 -6.09 -33.32
CA PRO A 80 -2.22 -6.06 -32.33
C PRO A 80 -2.32 -4.80 -31.46
N ILE A 81 -1.42 -3.82 -31.64
CA ILE A 81 -1.45 -2.57 -30.89
C ILE A 81 -2.55 -1.66 -31.43
N GLY A 82 -3.40 -1.15 -30.53
CA GLY A 82 -4.69 -0.52 -30.81
C GLY A 82 -5.81 -1.16 -29.96
N PRO A 83 -6.11 -2.46 -30.14
CA PRO A 83 -6.81 -3.26 -29.13
C PRO A 83 -5.98 -3.46 -27.86
N TRP A 84 -4.68 -3.76 -27.99
CA TRP A 84 -3.75 -3.67 -26.87
C TRP A 84 -3.49 -2.21 -26.52
N LEU A 85 -3.15 -1.96 -25.25
CA LEU A 85 -2.68 -0.65 -24.80
C LEU A 85 -1.60 -0.07 -25.72
N ASP A 86 -1.73 1.21 -26.06
CA ASP A 86 -0.70 1.95 -26.78
C ASP A 86 0.60 2.02 -25.97
N ASP A 87 1.76 1.86 -26.62
CA ASP A 87 3.06 2.19 -26.05
C ASP A 87 3.17 3.69 -25.71
N ASN A 88 4.14 4.05 -24.86
CA ASN A 88 4.34 5.44 -24.44
C ASN A 88 5.83 5.78 -24.39
N HIS A 89 6.19 6.89 -23.74
CA HIS A 89 7.58 7.32 -23.61
C HIS A 89 8.41 6.53 -22.58
N LEU A 90 7.76 5.65 -21.80
CA LEU A 90 8.37 4.87 -20.71
C LEU A 90 8.58 3.39 -21.08
N SER A 91 7.70 2.82 -21.91
CA SER A 91 7.76 1.41 -22.27
C SER A 91 7.05 1.11 -23.59
N ALA A 92 7.44 0.01 -24.22
CA ALA A 92 6.75 -0.61 -25.36
C ALA A 92 6.50 -2.10 -25.09
N TRP A 93 5.64 -2.72 -25.89
CA TRP A 93 5.40 -4.16 -25.80
C TRP A 93 6.63 -4.94 -26.25
N VAL A 94 6.88 -6.09 -25.62
CA VAL A 94 7.84 -7.08 -26.08
C VAL A 94 7.13 -8.39 -26.39
N THR A 95 7.57 -9.05 -27.46
CA THR A 95 6.89 -10.18 -28.10
C THR A 95 7.92 -11.24 -28.51
N PRO A 96 7.52 -12.48 -28.82
CA PRO A 96 8.47 -13.53 -29.21
C PRO A 96 8.91 -13.46 -30.67
N ALA A 97 8.22 -12.67 -31.51
CA ALA A 97 8.47 -12.58 -32.94
C ALA A 97 8.03 -11.21 -33.49
N ASN A 98 8.65 -10.78 -34.60
CA ASN A 98 8.35 -9.51 -35.28
C ASN A 98 6.88 -9.33 -35.68
N ASP A 99 6.19 -10.43 -36.00
CA ASP A 99 4.77 -10.39 -36.36
C ASP A 99 3.86 -10.48 -35.13
N THR A 100 4.45 -10.39 -33.93
CA THR A 100 3.82 -10.51 -32.61
C THR A 100 3.14 -11.85 -32.34
N ASN A 101 3.23 -12.82 -33.26
CA ASN A 101 2.48 -14.05 -33.18
C ASN A 101 3.28 -15.17 -32.51
N GLY A 102 2.57 -15.96 -31.71
CA GLY A 102 3.09 -17.09 -30.97
C GLY A 102 2.06 -18.21 -30.80
N PRO A 103 2.46 -19.50 -30.80
CA PRO A 103 1.56 -20.58 -30.39
C PRO A 103 1.01 -20.38 -28.97
N GLY A 104 -0.27 -20.70 -28.77
CA GLY A 104 -0.88 -20.87 -27.45
C GLY A 104 -0.72 -22.30 -26.91
N ASP A 105 -1.30 -22.56 -25.73
CA ASP A 105 -1.29 -23.89 -25.10
C ASP A 105 -2.71 -24.46 -24.98
N ILE A 106 -2.85 -25.79 -25.12
CA ILE A 106 -4.17 -26.45 -25.19
C ILE A 106 -4.83 -26.60 -23.80
N ASP A 107 -4.03 -26.63 -22.73
CA ASP A 107 -4.49 -26.96 -21.37
C ASP A 107 -4.45 -25.75 -20.40
N GLY A 108 -4.26 -24.53 -20.90
CA GLY A 108 -4.14 -23.31 -20.06
C GLY A 108 -2.81 -23.20 -19.31
N ALA A 109 -1.82 -24.01 -19.70
CA ALA A 109 -0.46 -23.97 -19.15
C ALA A 109 0.33 -22.75 -19.66
N PRO A 110 1.46 -22.40 -19.00
CA PRO A 110 2.32 -21.30 -19.46
C PRO A 110 2.81 -21.50 -20.90
N SER A 111 2.54 -20.50 -21.76
CA SER A 111 2.98 -20.48 -23.17
C SER A 111 4.28 -19.69 -23.35
N TYR A 112 4.48 -18.65 -22.51
CA TYR A 112 5.63 -17.75 -22.55
C TYR A 112 6.06 -17.34 -21.14
N VAL A 113 7.37 -17.25 -20.96
CA VAL A 113 8.02 -16.77 -19.74
C VAL A 113 9.10 -15.77 -20.13
N TYR A 114 8.85 -14.51 -19.83
CA TYR A 114 9.80 -13.42 -20.06
C TYR A 114 10.57 -13.17 -18.78
N ARG A 115 11.88 -13.39 -18.83
CA ARG A 115 12.80 -13.16 -17.71
C ARG A 115 13.52 -11.83 -17.87
N THR A 116 13.55 -11.06 -16.79
CA THR A 116 14.52 -9.99 -16.59
C THR A 116 15.37 -10.27 -15.33
N THR A 117 16.49 -9.58 -15.19
CA THR A 117 17.44 -9.81 -14.09
C THR A 117 17.94 -8.50 -13.50
N PHE A 118 18.23 -8.52 -12.20
CA PHE A 118 18.71 -7.35 -11.49
C PHE A 118 19.64 -7.75 -10.35
N ASP A 119 20.66 -6.96 -10.06
CA ASP A 119 21.72 -7.29 -9.11
C ASP A 119 21.60 -6.42 -7.86
N LEU A 120 21.29 -7.06 -6.74
CA LEU A 120 21.17 -6.47 -5.41
C LEU A 120 22.45 -6.66 -4.58
N THR A 121 23.60 -6.92 -5.21
CA THR A 121 24.88 -7.08 -4.50
C THR A 121 25.17 -5.88 -3.61
N GLY A 122 25.20 -6.11 -2.30
CA GLY A 122 25.51 -5.06 -1.32
C GLY A 122 24.31 -4.20 -0.91
N VAL A 123 23.12 -4.52 -1.41
CA VAL A 123 21.85 -3.93 -0.97
C VAL A 123 21.41 -4.62 0.33
N VAL A 124 20.87 -3.83 1.27
CA VAL A 124 20.24 -4.36 2.50
C VAL A 124 18.81 -4.77 2.16
N LEU A 125 18.55 -6.08 2.09
CA LEU A 125 17.34 -6.62 1.47
C LEU A 125 16.06 -6.56 2.31
N GLY A 126 16.15 -6.38 3.63
CA GLY A 126 15.07 -6.74 4.56
C GLY A 126 13.72 -6.04 4.37
N ASN A 127 13.65 -5.09 3.43
CA ASN A 127 12.55 -4.17 3.13
C ASN A 127 12.84 -3.43 1.80
N LEU A 128 13.51 -4.12 0.88
CA LEU A 128 13.46 -3.74 -0.51
C LEU A 128 12.02 -3.99 -1.00
N SER A 129 11.41 -2.98 -1.62
CA SER A 129 10.16 -3.14 -2.38
C SER A 129 10.40 -2.75 -3.82
N ILE A 130 9.82 -3.50 -4.76
CA ILE A 130 9.83 -3.20 -6.19
C ILE A 130 8.38 -3.19 -6.66
N ASN A 131 7.90 -2.01 -7.00
CA ASN A 131 6.56 -1.80 -7.50
C ASN A 131 6.60 -1.68 -9.03
N GLY A 132 5.55 -2.15 -9.67
CA GLY A 132 5.37 -1.95 -11.09
C GLY A 132 3.96 -2.32 -11.52
N LYS A 133 3.75 -2.29 -12.82
CA LYS A 133 2.52 -2.72 -13.46
C LYS A 133 2.86 -3.43 -14.75
N TRP A 134 2.01 -4.40 -15.10
CA TRP A 134 2.21 -5.26 -16.25
C TRP A 134 0.91 -5.46 -17.02
N SER A 135 1.04 -5.65 -18.32
CA SER A 135 -0.03 -6.00 -19.24
C SER A 135 0.44 -7.15 -20.12
N THR A 136 -0.47 -8.04 -20.48
CA THR A 136 -0.15 -9.29 -21.17
C THR A 136 -1.21 -9.56 -22.23
N ASP A 137 -0.84 -10.14 -23.36
CA ASP A 137 -1.84 -10.68 -24.27
C ASP A 137 -2.22 -12.10 -23.86
N ASN A 138 -3.53 -12.22 -23.61
CA ASN A 138 -4.18 -13.16 -22.70
C ASN A 138 -3.63 -13.16 -21.26
N ALA A 139 -3.85 -14.24 -20.51
CA ALA A 139 -3.76 -14.25 -19.06
C ALA A 139 -2.29 -14.24 -18.58
N GLY A 140 -1.96 -13.32 -17.67
CA GLY A 140 -0.75 -13.38 -16.87
C GLY A 140 -0.97 -14.31 -15.68
N LEU A 141 -0.28 -15.45 -15.66
CA LEU A 141 -0.49 -16.52 -14.68
C LEU A 141 0.26 -16.30 -13.37
N ASP A 142 1.43 -15.66 -13.41
CA ASP A 142 2.23 -15.36 -12.22
C ASP A 142 3.38 -14.39 -12.55
N ILE A 143 3.97 -13.81 -11.51
CA ILE A 143 5.31 -13.23 -11.53
C ILE A 143 6.17 -14.09 -10.60
N LEU A 144 7.25 -14.69 -11.08
CA LEU A 144 8.17 -15.46 -10.23
C LEU A 144 9.37 -14.59 -9.85
N LEU A 145 9.64 -14.47 -8.56
CA LEU A 145 10.90 -13.89 -8.05
C LEU A 145 11.84 -15.02 -7.66
N ASN A 146 13.00 -15.08 -8.31
CA ASN A 146 14.00 -16.13 -8.10
C ASN A 146 13.41 -17.55 -8.24
N GLY A 147 12.46 -17.72 -9.16
CA GLY A 147 11.74 -18.98 -9.41
C GLY A 147 10.64 -19.31 -8.40
N SER A 148 10.41 -18.46 -7.39
CA SER A 148 9.32 -18.62 -6.43
C SER A 148 8.11 -17.79 -6.85
N SER A 149 6.92 -18.41 -6.81
CA SER A 149 5.65 -17.72 -7.06
C SER A 149 5.46 -16.52 -6.15
N THR A 150 4.93 -15.42 -6.70
CA THR A 150 4.51 -14.25 -5.93
C THR A 150 2.99 -14.15 -5.83
N GLY A 151 2.25 -14.87 -6.68
CA GLY A 151 0.80 -14.90 -6.72
C GLY A 151 0.19 -13.71 -7.45
N PHE A 152 1.00 -12.84 -8.05
CA PHE A 152 0.50 -11.74 -8.87
C PHE A 152 0.06 -12.27 -10.23
N MET A 153 -1.25 -12.22 -10.46
CA MET A 153 -1.87 -12.59 -11.74
C MET A 153 -2.35 -11.33 -12.48
N ASN A 154 -2.39 -11.41 -13.81
CA ASN A 154 -3.05 -10.40 -14.65
C ASN A 154 -4.29 -11.02 -15.30
N THR A 155 -5.47 -10.69 -14.76
CA THR A 155 -6.77 -11.07 -15.32
C THR A 155 -7.35 -10.02 -16.27
N ALA A 156 -6.84 -8.78 -16.23
CA ALA A 156 -7.28 -7.69 -17.11
C ALA A 156 -6.68 -7.76 -18.53
N GLN A 157 -5.67 -8.60 -18.72
CA GLN A 157 -5.03 -8.92 -20.00
C GLN A 157 -4.44 -7.65 -20.66
N PHE A 158 -4.71 -7.44 -21.95
CA PHE A 158 -4.07 -6.45 -22.79
C PHE A 158 -4.75 -5.07 -22.77
N GLY A 159 -5.94 -4.98 -22.15
CA GLY A 159 -6.77 -3.78 -22.16
C GLY A 159 -6.42 -2.75 -21.09
N SER A 160 -5.69 -3.18 -20.04
CA SER A 160 -5.23 -2.30 -18.97
C SER A 160 -3.92 -2.81 -18.35
N MET A 161 -3.27 -1.94 -17.58
CA MET A 161 -2.11 -2.29 -16.75
C MET A 161 -2.62 -2.85 -15.42
N THR A 162 -2.06 -3.97 -14.97
CA THR A 162 -2.31 -4.54 -13.65
C THR A 162 -1.14 -4.22 -12.73
N PRO A 163 -1.32 -3.64 -11.53
CA PRO A 163 -0.23 -3.36 -10.59
C PRO A 163 0.33 -4.62 -9.92
N PHE A 164 1.57 -4.56 -9.45
CA PHE A 164 2.20 -5.55 -8.58
C PHE A 164 3.25 -4.90 -7.66
N THR A 165 3.45 -5.50 -6.48
CA THR A 165 4.39 -5.01 -5.45
C THR A 165 5.19 -6.17 -4.85
N LEU A 166 6.49 -6.20 -5.13
CA LEU A 166 7.42 -7.23 -4.64
C LEU A 166 8.16 -6.71 -3.40
N ASP A 167 7.88 -7.27 -2.23
CA ASP A 167 8.40 -6.78 -0.94
C ASP A 167 9.21 -7.83 -0.17
N ASN A 168 9.35 -9.04 -0.71
CA ASN A 168 10.09 -10.15 -0.12
C ASN A 168 10.51 -11.17 -1.20
N GLY A 169 11.41 -12.09 -0.84
CA GLY A 169 11.93 -13.14 -1.73
C GLY A 169 13.22 -12.74 -2.46
N PHE A 170 13.74 -11.55 -2.17
CA PHE A 170 15.01 -11.07 -2.70
C PHE A 170 16.21 -11.81 -2.09
N ILE A 171 17.23 -12.02 -2.91
CA ILE A 171 18.52 -12.54 -2.47
C ILE A 171 19.61 -11.49 -2.68
N ASN A 172 20.69 -11.57 -1.91
CA ASN A 172 21.82 -10.66 -2.09
C ASN A 172 22.59 -11.13 -3.32
N GLY A 173 22.72 -10.26 -4.32
CA GLY A 173 23.30 -10.58 -5.61
C GLY A 173 22.27 -10.61 -6.74
N LEU A 174 22.52 -11.45 -7.74
CA LEU A 174 21.66 -11.54 -8.92
C LEU A 174 20.30 -12.15 -8.58
N ASN A 175 19.25 -11.43 -8.90
CA ASN A 175 17.86 -11.85 -8.81
C ASN A 175 17.24 -11.97 -10.21
N THR A 176 16.20 -12.79 -10.35
CA THR A 176 15.41 -12.95 -11.59
C THR A 176 13.94 -12.61 -11.36
N LEU A 177 13.32 -11.92 -12.31
CA LEU A 177 11.87 -11.78 -12.40
C LEU A 177 11.36 -12.44 -13.68
N ASP A 178 10.45 -13.40 -13.52
CA ASP A 178 9.87 -14.16 -14.62
C ASP A 178 8.37 -13.86 -14.71
N PHE A 179 7.95 -13.24 -15.81
CA PHE A 179 6.55 -12.97 -16.10
C PHE A 179 5.97 -14.15 -16.88
N VAL A 180 5.03 -14.87 -16.27
CA VAL A 180 4.47 -16.13 -16.78
C VAL A 180 3.15 -15.84 -17.48
N ILE A 181 3.03 -16.18 -18.76
CA ILE A 181 1.90 -15.81 -19.62
C ILE A 181 1.34 -17.05 -20.30
N ASN A 182 0.02 -17.14 -20.33
CA ASN A 182 -0.71 -18.09 -21.18
C ASN A 182 -1.33 -17.35 -22.37
N ASN A 183 -0.98 -17.81 -23.59
CA ASN A 183 -1.46 -17.20 -24.83
C ASN A 183 -2.74 -17.86 -25.36
N GLY A 184 -3.72 -18.05 -24.47
CA GLY A 184 -5.02 -18.69 -24.76
C GLY A 184 -5.05 -20.19 -24.43
N ALA A 185 -6.26 -20.69 -24.09
CA ALA A 185 -6.58 -22.08 -23.86
C ALA A 185 -7.70 -22.54 -24.82
N ASN A 186 -7.62 -23.75 -25.37
CA ASN A 186 -8.54 -24.30 -26.38
C ASN A 186 -8.57 -23.59 -27.75
N GLU A 187 -7.60 -22.73 -28.06
CA GLU A 187 -7.41 -22.16 -29.40
C GLU A 187 -6.85 -23.26 -30.32
N SER A 188 -7.70 -23.92 -31.09
CA SER A 188 -7.30 -25.04 -31.97
C SER A 188 -6.66 -24.61 -33.30
N ASP A 189 -6.28 -23.34 -33.45
CA ASP A 189 -5.77 -22.76 -34.71
C ASP A 189 -4.47 -21.95 -34.49
N ALA A 190 -3.86 -21.57 -35.62
CA ALA A 190 -2.52 -21.01 -35.83
C ALA A 190 -2.03 -19.94 -34.81
N PRO A 191 -0.70 -19.72 -34.69
CA PRO A 191 -0.11 -18.70 -33.82
C PRO A 191 -0.91 -17.39 -33.83
N GLY A 192 -1.35 -16.96 -32.65
CA GLY A 192 -2.06 -15.70 -32.43
C GLY A 192 -1.14 -14.66 -31.80
N PRO A 193 -1.57 -13.39 -31.69
CA PRO A 193 -0.81 -12.36 -30.99
C PRO A 193 -0.39 -12.84 -29.59
N THR A 194 0.75 -12.37 -29.11
CA THR A 194 1.19 -12.56 -27.72
C THR A 194 2.23 -11.52 -27.34
N GLY A 195 2.20 -11.04 -26.10
CA GLY A 195 3.14 -10.02 -25.65
C GLY A 195 3.11 -9.75 -24.16
N LEU A 196 4.16 -9.08 -23.70
CA LEU A 196 4.31 -8.54 -22.35
C LEU A 196 4.62 -7.05 -22.46
N ARG A 197 4.05 -6.26 -21.54
CA ARG A 197 4.49 -4.91 -21.28
C ARG A 197 4.62 -4.68 -19.78
N VAL A 198 5.75 -4.12 -19.33
CA VAL A 198 6.02 -3.86 -17.91
C VAL A 198 6.52 -2.44 -17.74
N GLU A 199 5.95 -1.74 -16.75
CA GLU A 199 6.41 -0.45 -16.26
C GLU A 199 6.69 -0.57 -14.76
N PHE A 200 7.93 -0.35 -14.34
CA PHE A 200 8.25 -0.16 -12.92
C PHE A 200 7.97 1.29 -12.51
N ASP A 201 7.60 1.51 -11.25
CA ASP A 201 7.30 2.86 -10.76
C ASP A 201 8.58 3.71 -10.66
N GLY A 202 8.52 4.91 -11.24
CA GLY A 202 9.68 5.77 -11.48
C GLY A 202 10.46 5.35 -12.73
N ASN A 203 11.19 6.28 -13.35
CA ASN A 203 12.03 6.05 -14.52
C ASN A 203 13.08 4.96 -14.20
N GLY A 204 12.71 3.70 -14.36
CA GLY A 204 13.47 2.52 -13.95
C GLY A 204 14.25 2.84 -12.68
N GLY A 205 13.57 3.19 -11.58
CA GLY A 205 14.30 3.11 -10.35
C GLY A 205 14.13 3.85 -9.07
N ASP A 206 13.35 4.88 -8.95
CA ASP A 206 13.28 5.56 -7.66
C ASP A 206 12.32 4.84 -6.71
N ALA A 207 12.47 3.50 -6.58
CA ALA A 207 12.01 2.81 -5.40
C ALA A 207 12.96 3.26 -4.28
N PRO A 208 12.52 4.09 -3.32
CA PRO A 208 13.34 4.37 -2.16
C PRO A 208 13.80 3.03 -1.58
N ILE A 209 15.07 2.91 -1.16
CA ILE A 209 15.38 1.95 -0.08
C ILE A 209 14.50 2.43 1.07
N VAL A 210 13.33 1.82 1.19
CA VAL A 210 12.48 1.97 2.35
C VAL A 210 13.33 1.36 3.48
N PRO A 211 13.76 2.14 4.47
CA PRO A 211 14.42 1.58 5.64
C PRO A 211 13.53 0.50 6.26
N PRO A 212 14.07 -0.41 7.08
CA PRO A 212 13.28 -1.43 7.76
C PRO A 212 11.99 -0.89 8.27
N HIS A 213 10.86 -1.49 7.84
CA HIS A 213 9.50 -1.17 8.29
C HIS A 213 9.65 -0.82 9.75
N PRO A 214 9.63 0.48 10.10
CA PRO A 214 10.18 0.93 11.37
C PRO A 214 9.38 0.35 12.55
N TYR A 215 8.22 -0.19 12.20
CA TYR A 215 7.12 -0.65 13.02
C TYR A 215 6.93 -2.17 12.94
N SER A 216 7.88 -2.94 12.39
CA SER A 216 7.72 -4.41 12.25
C SER A 216 7.89 -5.18 13.56
N ILE A 217 6.98 -6.12 13.83
CA ILE A 217 7.16 -7.14 14.88
C ILE A 217 8.00 -8.27 14.30
N ARG A 218 9.32 -8.16 14.44
CA ARG A 218 10.29 -9.04 13.77
C ARG A 218 10.30 -10.48 14.26
N SER A 219 9.71 -10.74 15.41
CA SER A 219 9.64 -12.04 16.05
C SER A 219 8.46 -12.90 15.57
N PHE A 220 7.61 -12.37 14.67
CA PHE A 220 6.49 -13.12 14.09
C PHE A 220 6.84 -13.55 12.65
N TYR A 221 6.64 -14.83 12.35
CA TYR A 221 7.09 -15.47 11.11
C TYR A 221 5.94 -16.20 10.42
N ALA A 222 5.98 -16.24 9.09
CA ALA A 222 5.17 -17.14 8.29
C ALA A 222 5.63 -18.60 8.47
N THR A 223 4.82 -19.58 8.06
CA THR A 223 5.22 -20.99 8.13
C THR A 223 6.24 -21.33 7.04
N GLY A 224 7.11 -22.29 7.34
CA GLY A 224 8.04 -22.89 6.40
C GLY A 224 9.15 -21.97 5.91
N VAL A 225 9.57 -21.01 6.75
CA VAL A 225 10.65 -20.05 6.45
C VAL A 225 11.80 -20.13 7.45
N ASP A 226 12.98 -19.65 7.06
CA ASP A 226 14.14 -19.51 7.93
C ASP A 226 14.13 -18.20 8.73
N ASP A 227 15.18 -17.95 9.53
CA ASP A 227 15.33 -16.70 10.30
C ASP A 227 15.40 -15.44 9.42
N ASN A 228 15.73 -15.60 8.14
CA ASN A 228 15.81 -14.54 7.14
C ASN A 228 14.48 -14.33 6.40
N ARG A 229 13.40 -15.06 6.75
CA ARG A 229 12.08 -15.06 6.07
C ARG A 229 12.13 -15.61 4.63
N LEU A 230 13.14 -16.40 4.30
CA LEU A 230 13.20 -17.12 3.05
C LEU A 230 12.55 -18.50 3.22
N PRO A 231 11.82 -19.01 2.21
CA PRO A 231 11.30 -20.37 2.24
C PRO A 231 12.40 -21.39 2.55
N LEU A 232 12.16 -22.30 3.48
CA LEU A 232 13.12 -23.35 3.83
C LEU A 232 13.45 -24.21 2.60
N GLU A 233 14.74 -24.46 2.37
CA GLU A 233 15.20 -25.29 1.26
C GLU A 233 14.97 -26.78 1.57
N GLY A 234 14.28 -27.49 0.67
CA GLY A 234 14.06 -28.93 0.75
C GLY A 234 12.76 -29.34 1.43
N ASP A 235 12.45 -30.63 1.34
CA ASP A 235 11.21 -31.20 1.83
C ASP A 235 11.42 -31.92 3.17
N VAL A 236 10.38 -31.95 4.00
CA VAL A 236 10.42 -32.62 5.32
C VAL A 236 11.48 -31.98 6.24
N VAL A 237 11.58 -30.65 6.18
CA VAL A 237 12.51 -29.85 7.00
C VAL A 237 11.76 -29.26 8.18
N PRO A 238 12.26 -29.41 9.43
CA PRO A 238 11.63 -28.77 10.59
C PRO A 238 11.54 -27.26 10.45
N ASP A 239 10.34 -26.73 10.71
CA ASP A 239 10.11 -25.30 10.84
C ASP A 239 10.70 -24.79 12.16
N PRO A 240 11.63 -23.81 12.14
CA PRO A 240 12.24 -23.29 13.37
C PRO A 240 11.29 -22.40 14.18
N HIS A 241 10.18 -21.93 13.60
CA HIS A 241 9.27 -20.94 14.17
C HIS A 241 7.91 -21.51 14.60
N TYR A 242 7.61 -22.74 14.21
CA TYR A 242 6.37 -23.43 14.53
C TYR A 242 6.62 -24.81 15.16
N GLN A 243 5.80 -25.15 16.14
CA GLN A 243 5.72 -26.51 16.69
C GLN A 243 4.28 -27.00 16.75
N ILE A 244 4.09 -28.31 16.65
CA ILE A 244 2.81 -28.92 16.97
C ILE A 244 2.85 -29.25 18.46
N VAL A 245 2.25 -28.41 19.29
CA VAL A 245 2.30 -28.56 20.75
C VAL A 245 1.36 -29.64 21.26
N LEU A 246 0.39 -30.06 20.44
CA LEU A 246 -0.54 -31.14 20.73
C LEU A 246 -0.97 -31.82 19.41
N GLY A 247 -0.68 -33.11 19.25
CA GLY A 247 -1.26 -33.95 18.19
C GLY A 247 -2.36 -34.88 18.70
N PRO A 248 -2.98 -35.71 17.83
CA PRO A 248 -4.11 -36.56 18.20
C PRO A 248 -3.83 -37.59 19.30
N SER A 249 -2.57 -38.02 19.47
CA SER A 249 -2.15 -38.91 20.55
C SER A 249 -2.03 -38.22 21.91
N GLY A 250 -2.07 -36.88 21.94
CA GLY A 250 -1.81 -36.05 23.11
C GLY A 250 -0.34 -35.65 23.30
N ASP A 251 0.56 -36.07 22.39
CA ASP A 251 1.98 -35.75 22.44
C ASP A 251 2.33 -34.59 21.47
N PRO A 252 3.36 -33.77 21.77
CA PRO A 252 3.88 -32.78 20.85
C PRO A 252 4.64 -33.43 19.69
N LEU A 253 4.61 -32.79 18.51
CA LEU A 253 5.25 -33.23 17.28
C LEU A 253 6.07 -32.09 16.67
N GLU A 254 7.02 -32.44 15.78
CA GLU A 254 7.69 -31.44 14.93
C GLU A 254 6.73 -30.97 13.83
N ALA A 255 6.81 -29.69 13.46
CA ALA A 255 6.18 -29.19 12.25
C ALA A 255 7.22 -29.21 11.12
N LEU A 256 6.94 -29.92 10.03
CA LEU A 256 7.87 -30.15 8.93
C LEU A 256 7.33 -29.55 7.63
N THR A 257 8.20 -29.03 6.76
CA THR A 257 7.77 -28.56 5.44
C THR A 257 7.19 -29.69 4.60
N VAL A 258 6.06 -29.40 3.97
CA VAL A 258 5.38 -30.33 3.06
C VAL A 258 6.13 -30.40 1.73
N PRO A 259 6.34 -31.61 1.17
CA PRO A 259 6.95 -31.75 -0.13
C PRO A 259 6.20 -31.04 -1.25
N ASN A 260 6.95 -30.52 -2.21
CA ASN A 260 6.41 -29.83 -3.38
C ASN A 260 6.49 -30.72 -4.63
N ASP A 261 5.90 -31.91 -4.57
CA ASP A 261 5.94 -32.96 -5.61
C ASP A 261 4.57 -33.24 -6.27
N GLY A 262 3.57 -32.39 -5.98
CA GLY A 262 2.30 -32.29 -6.69
C GLY A 262 1.07 -32.73 -5.89
N PHE A 263 1.23 -33.54 -4.84
CA PHE A 263 0.17 -33.81 -3.88
C PHE A 263 0.79 -33.83 -2.46
N PRO A 264 0.17 -33.18 -1.46
CA PRO A 264 -1.12 -32.50 -1.49
C PRO A 264 -1.07 -31.08 -2.07
N ILE A 265 0.12 -30.57 -2.42
CA ILE A 265 0.30 -29.25 -3.05
C ILE A 265 -0.09 -29.30 -4.53
N GLY A 266 -1.29 -28.81 -4.83
CA GLY A 266 -1.98 -28.94 -6.11
C GLY A 266 -3.48 -28.70 -5.90
N PRO A 267 -4.15 -29.56 -5.11
CA PRO A 267 -5.37 -29.19 -4.41
C PRO A 267 -5.12 -28.06 -3.40
N TRP A 268 -4.05 -28.15 -2.60
CA TRP A 268 -3.64 -27.08 -1.70
C TRP A 268 -2.99 -25.95 -2.48
N PHE A 269 -3.28 -24.70 -2.11
CA PHE A 269 -2.72 -23.53 -2.79
C PHE A 269 -1.19 -23.53 -2.74
N ALA A 270 -0.58 -23.17 -3.87
CA ALA A 270 0.86 -23.31 -4.11
C ALA A 270 1.71 -22.53 -3.11
N ASN A 271 2.84 -23.11 -2.68
CA ASN A 271 3.87 -22.39 -1.93
C ASN A 271 4.33 -21.13 -2.68
N ASN A 272 4.78 -20.10 -1.97
CA ASN A 272 5.25 -18.85 -2.56
C ASN A 272 6.56 -18.39 -1.92
N SER A 273 7.08 -17.25 -2.36
CA SER A 273 8.31 -16.66 -1.81
C SER A 273 8.22 -16.24 -0.34
N ARG A 274 7.03 -16.26 0.28
CA ARG A 274 6.76 -15.78 1.65
C ARG A 274 6.49 -16.88 2.65
N SER A 275 6.06 -18.07 2.22
CA SER A 275 5.69 -19.17 3.13
C SER A 275 5.62 -20.53 2.42
N ARG A 276 5.73 -21.60 3.22
CA ARG A 276 5.43 -22.98 2.80
C ARG A 276 4.42 -23.65 3.73
N TRP A 277 3.70 -24.62 3.20
CA TRP A 277 2.89 -25.55 3.99
C TRP A 277 3.78 -26.35 4.96
N ILE A 278 3.28 -26.55 6.18
CA ILE A 278 3.87 -27.41 7.21
C ILE A 278 2.87 -28.49 7.65
N SER A 279 3.37 -29.65 8.05
CA SER A 279 2.57 -30.81 8.50
C SER A 279 3.22 -31.50 9.70
N PRO A 280 2.51 -32.39 10.41
CA PRO A 280 3.15 -33.36 11.30
C PRO A 280 4.12 -34.27 10.53
N PRO A 281 4.98 -35.01 11.24
CA PRO A 281 5.83 -36.03 10.62
C PRO A 281 4.98 -37.06 9.90
N ASP A 282 5.25 -37.27 8.61
CA ASP A 282 4.52 -38.23 7.80
C ASP A 282 4.67 -39.64 8.39
N LEU A 283 3.53 -40.33 8.54
CA LEU A 283 3.46 -41.70 9.03
C LEU A 283 3.67 -42.74 7.92
N LEU A 284 3.72 -42.32 6.65
CA LEU A 284 3.96 -43.16 5.48
C LEU A 284 5.27 -42.78 4.74
N ASP A 285 5.86 -43.75 4.04
CA ASP A 285 7.11 -43.59 3.25
C ASP A 285 6.91 -42.78 1.93
N GLY A 286 5.78 -42.08 1.78
CA GLY A 286 5.38 -41.33 0.58
C GLY A 286 5.62 -39.82 0.67
N HIS A 287 5.73 -39.27 1.87
CA HIS A 287 5.91 -37.84 2.17
C HIS A 287 4.72 -36.92 1.81
N ASP A 288 3.52 -37.45 1.57
CA ASP A 288 2.30 -36.70 1.21
C ASP A 288 1.61 -36.00 2.41
N ALA A 289 2.36 -35.68 3.48
CA ALA A 289 1.86 -35.06 4.71
C ALA A 289 0.74 -35.87 5.42
N MET A 290 0.85 -37.20 5.46
CA MET A 290 -0.20 -38.05 6.05
C MET A 290 -0.15 -38.03 7.59
N GLY A 291 -1.27 -37.65 8.20
CA GLY A 291 -1.46 -37.63 9.65
C GLY A 291 -2.64 -38.49 10.11
N GLU A 292 -2.65 -38.86 11.39
CA GLU A 292 -3.83 -39.48 12.03
C GLU A 292 -5.00 -38.48 12.07
N PRO A 293 -6.26 -38.96 11.97
CA PRO A 293 -7.43 -38.13 12.23
C PRO A 293 -7.41 -37.55 13.65
N GLY A 294 -7.91 -36.32 13.78
CA GLY A 294 -8.03 -35.61 15.06
C GLY A 294 -7.36 -34.24 15.06
N GLN A 295 -7.20 -33.72 16.28
CA GLN A 295 -6.77 -32.34 16.50
C GLN A 295 -5.25 -32.18 16.47
N TYR A 296 -4.78 -31.18 15.74
CA TYR A 296 -3.40 -30.69 15.73
C TYR A 296 -3.36 -29.23 16.16
N VAL A 297 -2.50 -28.88 17.11
CA VAL A 297 -2.32 -27.49 17.57
C VAL A 297 -0.95 -27.01 17.15
N TYR A 298 -0.90 -26.22 16.08
CA TYR A 298 0.31 -25.54 15.61
C TYR A 298 0.48 -24.25 16.41
N GLU A 299 1.65 -24.02 16.99
CA GLU A 299 1.92 -22.85 17.82
C GLU A 299 3.16 -22.11 17.34
N THR A 300 3.07 -20.78 17.38
CA THR A 300 4.20 -19.87 17.21
C THR A 300 4.23 -18.85 18.34
N THR A 301 5.38 -18.22 18.52
CA THR A 301 5.59 -17.17 19.53
C THR A 301 6.01 -15.87 18.87
N PHE A 302 5.56 -14.76 19.43
CA PHE A 302 6.07 -13.43 19.08
C PHE A 302 6.28 -12.60 20.34
N ASN A 303 7.24 -11.68 20.25
CA ASN A 303 7.68 -10.87 21.37
C ASN A 303 7.35 -9.39 21.13
N LEU A 304 6.60 -8.80 22.07
CA LEU A 304 6.19 -7.40 22.12
C LEU A 304 6.98 -6.62 23.18
N SER A 305 8.22 -6.99 23.50
CA SER A 305 9.03 -6.24 24.47
C SER A 305 9.36 -4.86 23.94
N GLY A 306 9.00 -3.82 24.68
CA GLY A 306 9.21 -2.42 24.24
C GLY A 306 8.18 -1.93 23.23
N VAL A 307 7.17 -2.75 22.93
CA VAL A 307 5.99 -2.39 22.12
C VAL A 307 4.81 -2.15 23.06
N ASP A 308 3.99 -1.15 22.76
CA ASP A 308 2.69 -0.96 23.39
C ASP A 308 1.70 -1.98 22.80
N PRO A 309 1.20 -2.98 23.56
CA PRO A 309 0.30 -4.00 23.03
C PRO A 309 -1.01 -3.44 22.47
N GLU A 310 -1.44 -2.27 22.95
CA GLU A 310 -2.63 -1.56 22.46
C GLU A 310 -2.48 -1.02 21.04
N ARG A 311 -1.26 -1.05 20.51
CA ARG A 311 -0.89 -0.46 19.21
C ARG A 311 -0.37 -1.49 18.23
N VAL A 312 -0.72 -2.75 18.44
CA VAL A 312 -0.31 -3.87 17.58
C VAL A 312 -1.41 -4.19 16.59
N LYS A 313 -1.00 -4.42 15.34
CA LYS A 313 -1.84 -5.05 14.33
C LYS A 313 -1.07 -6.17 13.63
N ILE A 314 -1.67 -7.36 13.64
CA ILE A 314 -1.19 -8.53 12.93
C ILE A 314 -2.26 -8.91 11.91
N VAL A 315 -1.88 -9.04 10.65
CA VAL A 315 -2.70 -9.56 9.56
C VAL A 315 -1.96 -10.76 8.98
N ALA A 316 -2.66 -11.86 8.79
CA ALA A 316 -2.07 -13.05 8.19
C ALA A 316 -3.12 -13.87 7.43
N GLY A 317 -2.71 -14.43 6.31
CA GLY A 317 -3.49 -15.39 5.54
C GLY A 317 -3.23 -16.78 6.07
N ARG A 318 -4.26 -17.61 6.24
CA ARG A 318 -4.09 -18.98 6.72
C ARG A 318 -4.72 -20.01 5.80
N GLY A 319 -4.13 -21.18 5.75
CA GLY A 319 -4.61 -22.36 5.02
C GLY A 319 -4.58 -23.60 5.88
N THR A 320 -5.57 -24.48 5.69
CA THR A 320 -5.70 -25.79 6.35
C THR A 320 -6.27 -26.82 5.41
N ASP A 321 -5.90 -28.08 5.56
CA ASP A 321 -6.45 -29.18 4.74
C ASP A 321 -7.94 -29.44 4.94
N ASP A 322 -8.42 -29.38 6.17
CA ASP A 322 -9.83 -29.64 6.47
C ASP A 322 -10.43 -28.41 7.17
N ALA A 323 -10.92 -28.59 8.39
CA ALA A 323 -11.59 -27.55 9.16
C ALA A 323 -10.64 -26.84 10.11
N GLY A 324 -11.02 -25.61 10.48
CA GLY A 324 -10.17 -24.73 11.28
C GLY A 324 -9.22 -23.89 10.41
N PRO A 325 -8.28 -23.15 11.00
CA PRO A 325 -7.92 -23.27 12.39
C PRO A 325 -8.78 -22.38 13.27
N THR A 326 -9.17 -22.91 14.43
CA THR A 326 -9.51 -22.03 15.56
C THR A 326 -8.22 -21.33 15.99
N VAL A 327 -8.26 -20.00 16.15
CA VAL A 327 -7.08 -19.21 16.50
C VAL A 327 -7.14 -18.87 17.99
N LEU A 328 -6.06 -19.14 18.72
CA LEU A 328 -5.94 -18.84 20.14
C LEU A 328 -4.80 -17.86 20.36
N LEU A 329 -5.08 -16.76 21.06
CA LEU A 329 -4.07 -15.86 21.60
C LEU A 329 -3.86 -16.20 23.07
N ASN A 330 -2.64 -16.57 23.44
CA ASN A 330 -2.29 -16.87 24.84
C ASN A 330 -3.24 -17.91 25.48
N GLY A 331 -3.72 -18.86 24.68
CA GLY A 331 -4.65 -19.92 25.09
C GLY A 331 -6.13 -19.52 25.15
N VAL A 332 -6.49 -18.31 24.73
CA VAL A 332 -7.87 -17.85 24.61
C VAL A 332 -8.28 -17.79 23.14
N GLU A 333 -9.38 -18.44 22.79
CA GLU A 333 -9.95 -18.45 21.44
C GLU A 333 -10.37 -17.04 21.00
N LEU A 334 -9.92 -16.64 19.81
CA LEU A 334 -10.28 -15.37 19.18
C LEU A 334 -11.53 -15.52 18.32
N THR A 335 -12.34 -14.47 18.27
CA THR A 335 -13.46 -14.34 17.32
C THR A 335 -12.93 -13.75 16.02
N VAL A 336 -12.47 -14.61 15.11
CA VAL A 336 -12.03 -14.23 13.76
C VAL A 336 -12.90 -14.93 12.71
N SER A 337 -12.85 -14.44 11.47
CA SER A 337 -13.46 -15.10 10.31
C SER A 337 -13.16 -16.60 10.28
N GLN A 338 -14.04 -17.44 9.75
CA GLN A 338 -13.70 -18.86 9.55
C GLN A 338 -12.70 -19.02 8.39
N SER A 339 -11.85 -20.05 8.48
CA SER A 339 -11.01 -20.46 7.36
C SER A 339 -11.84 -21.11 6.26
N ARG A 340 -11.47 -20.88 5.00
CA ARG A 340 -12.02 -21.54 3.81
C ARG A 340 -11.20 -22.76 3.37
N GLY A 341 -10.25 -23.21 4.19
CA GLY A 341 -9.46 -24.41 3.96
C GLY A 341 -8.24 -24.20 3.07
N PHE A 342 -7.99 -25.14 2.16
CA PHE A 342 -6.73 -25.27 1.42
C PHE A 342 -6.76 -24.70 0.00
N GLY A 343 -7.93 -24.27 -0.50
CA GLY A 343 -8.05 -23.76 -1.87
C GLY A 343 -7.44 -22.36 -2.05
N GLN A 344 -7.40 -21.56 -0.98
CA GLN A 344 -6.82 -20.21 -0.96
C GLN A 344 -6.55 -19.74 0.48
N PRO A 345 -5.64 -18.77 0.70
CA PRO A 345 -5.43 -18.17 2.01
C PRO A 345 -6.70 -17.48 2.53
N SER A 346 -7.07 -17.70 3.78
CA SER A 346 -8.15 -16.99 4.47
C SER A 346 -7.58 -16.00 5.48
N TRP A 347 -7.88 -14.72 5.32
CA TRP A 347 -7.23 -13.66 6.11
C TRP A 347 -7.94 -13.38 7.43
N PHE A 348 -7.15 -13.00 8.42
CA PHE A 348 -7.64 -12.44 9.67
C PHE A 348 -6.78 -11.27 10.15
N SER A 349 -7.37 -10.46 11.02
CA SER A 349 -6.70 -9.37 11.71
C SER A 349 -6.74 -9.59 13.22
N LEU A 350 -5.61 -9.38 13.88
CA LEU A 350 -5.46 -9.36 15.33
C LEU A 350 -5.00 -7.97 15.75
N THR A 351 -5.83 -7.31 16.56
CA THR A 351 -5.52 -6.06 17.25
C THR A 351 -5.79 -6.25 18.75
N ALA A 352 -5.42 -5.26 19.57
CA ALA A 352 -5.80 -5.29 20.98
C ALA A 352 -7.32 -5.31 21.18
N GLU A 353 -8.06 -4.67 20.27
CA GLU A 353 -9.52 -4.67 20.30
C GLU A 353 -10.10 -6.04 19.98
N THR A 354 -9.66 -6.70 18.90
CA THR A 354 -10.17 -8.04 18.57
C THR A 354 -9.80 -9.06 19.65
N ALA A 355 -8.62 -8.91 20.28
CA ALA A 355 -8.26 -9.69 21.46
C ALA A 355 -9.24 -9.45 22.63
N ARG A 356 -9.50 -8.20 23.01
CA ARG A 356 -10.40 -7.86 24.13
C ARG A 356 -11.83 -8.33 23.90
N ASN A 357 -12.35 -8.23 22.68
CA ASN A 357 -13.70 -8.67 22.34
C ASN A 357 -13.86 -10.18 22.56
N ALA A 358 -12.79 -10.95 22.32
CA ALA A 358 -12.74 -12.37 22.62
C ALA A 358 -12.40 -12.72 24.09
N GLY A 359 -12.13 -11.71 24.93
CA GLY A 359 -11.66 -11.91 26.31
C GLY A 359 -10.19 -12.31 26.42
N ALA A 360 -9.41 -12.15 25.35
CA ALA A 360 -7.97 -12.33 25.31
C ALA A 360 -7.23 -11.00 25.57
N GLU A 361 -5.92 -11.06 25.78
CA GLU A 361 -5.06 -9.88 25.97
C GLU A 361 -3.71 -10.09 25.27
N LEU A 362 -3.24 -9.07 24.56
CA LEU A 362 -1.87 -8.98 24.08
C LEU A 362 -0.98 -8.51 25.23
N LEU A 363 0.06 -9.29 25.54
CA LEU A 363 0.93 -9.03 26.68
C LEU A 363 2.20 -8.29 26.25
N PRO A 364 2.75 -7.41 27.09
CA PRO A 364 4.13 -6.96 26.93
C PRO A 364 5.08 -8.16 27.03
N GLY A 365 5.93 -8.37 26.03
CA GLY A 365 6.85 -9.51 25.97
C GLY A 365 6.31 -10.69 25.15
N ASP A 366 6.58 -11.92 25.59
CA ASP A 366 6.24 -13.13 24.82
C ASP A 366 4.73 -13.36 24.80
N ASN A 367 4.21 -13.63 23.61
CA ASN A 367 2.84 -14.05 23.34
C ASN A 367 2.86 -15.32 22.50
N THR A 368 1.85 -16.17 22.66
CA THR A 368 1.64 -17.34 21.81
C THR A 368 0.44 -17.14 20.90
N LEU A 369 0.56 -17.59 19.66
CA LEU A 369 -0.54 -17.75 18.74
C LEU A 369 -0.62 -19.22 18.35
N SER A 370 -1.74 -19.87 18.71
CA SER A 370 -1.96 -21.29 18.44
C SER A 370 -3.11 -21.46 17.44
N PHE A 371 -2.96 -22.40 16.52
CA PHE A 371 -3.87 -22.71 15.43
C PHE A 371 -4.31 -24.16 15.57
N VAL A 372 -5.59 -24.36 15.87
CA VAL A 372 -6.18 -25.67 16.09
C VAL A 372 -6.79 -26.17 14.79
N VAL A 373 -6.09 -27.09 14.13
CA VAL A 373 -6.50 -27.73 12.88
C VAL A 373 -7.17 -29.06 13.21
N GLU A 374 -8.37 -29.27 12.67
CA GLU A 374 -9.09 -30.54 12.81
C GLU A 374 -8.90 -31.35 11.54
N ASN A 375 -8.13 -32.44 11.65
CA ASN A 375 -7.97 -33.41 10.57
C ASN A 375 -9.15 -34.39 10.59
N GLY A 376 -9.98 -34.36 9.56
CA GLY A 376 -11.18 -35.18 9.45
C GLY A 376 -10.87 -36.64 9.10
N GLY A 377 -11.94 -37.42 8.85
CA GLY A 377 -11.82 -38.80 8.39
C GLY A 377 -11.69 -39.86 9.49
N GLU A 378 -11.58 -41.13 9.07
CA GLU A 378 -11.41 -42.29 9.95
C GLU A 378 -10.05 -43.00 9.77
N ASP A 379 -9.31 -42.65 8.71
CA ASP A 379 -8.04 -43.25 8.30
C ASP A 379 -6.98 -42.14 8.10
N LEU A 380 -5.70 -42.52 7.98
CA LEU A 380 -4.61 -41.60 7.60
C LEU A 380 -4.95 -40.84 6.31
N ASN A 381 -4.81 -39.52 6.34
CA ASN A 381 -5.08 -38.60 5.24
C ASN A 381 -4.12 -37.40 5.32
N PRO A 382 -3.99 -36.59 4.25
CA PRO A 382 -3.19 -35.37 4.30
C PRO A 382 -3.65 -34.49 5.45
N THR A 383 -2.72 -33.79 6.10
CA THR A 383 -3.06 -32.70 7.00
C THR A 383 -1.94 -31.69 7.05
N GLY A 384 -2.29 -30.41 7.15
CA GLY A 384 -1.31 -29.35 7.10
C GLY A 384 -1.87 -28.02 7.51
N PHE A 385 -0.95 -27.12 7.83
CA PHE A 385 -1.21 -25.73 8.16
C PHE A 385 -0.26 -24.86 7.36
N ARG A 386 -0.75 -23.70 6.95
CA ARG A 386 0.08 -22.65 6.37
C ARG A 386 -0.35 -21.30 6.91
N LEU A 387 0.62 -20.52 7.39
CA LEU A 387 0.45 -19.10 7.64
C LEU A 387 1.26 -18.34 6.60
N ASP A 388 0.55 -17.63 5.74
CA ASP A 388 1.11 -16.88 4.61
C ASP A 388 0.98 -15.37 4.81
N SER A 389 1.83 -14.62 4.09
CA SER A 389 1.75 -13.17 3.92
C SER A 389 1.52 -12.44 5.25
N VAL A 390 2.40 -12.77 6.19
CA VAL A 390 2.36 -12.29 7.56
C VAL A 390 2.79 -10.82 7.62
N TYR A 391 1.85 -9.99 7.99
CA TYR A 391 2.03 -8.58 8.25
C TYR A 391 1.86 -8.34 9.75
N ALA A 392 2.95 -8.01 10.47
CA ALA A 392 2.86 -7.70 11.89
C ALA A 392 3.53 -6.36 12.17
N ARG A 393 2.75 -5.41 12.71
CA ARG A 393 3.23 -4.08 13.05
C ARG A 393 2.85 -3.64 14.45
N PHE A 394 3.65 -2.70 14.95
CA PHE A 394 3.37 -1.91 16.13
C PHE A 394 3.42 -0.42 15.80
N MET A 395 2.48 0.37 16.31
CA MET A 395 2.54 1.82 16.17
C MET A 395 3.29 2.41 17.39
N PRO A 396 4.34 3.21 17.18
CA PRO A 396 5.05 3.88 18.25
C PRO A 396 4.13 4.71 19.15
N SER A 397 4.52 4.88 20.40
CA SER A 397 3.74 5.65 21.39
C SER A 397 3.59 7.14 21.03
N ASP A 398 4.50 7.69 20.22
CA ASP A 398 4.52 9.08 19.74
C ASP A 398 3.62 9.32 18.53
N MET A 399 3.06 8.26 17.93
CA MET A 399 2.00 8.40 16.93
C MET A 399 0.63 8.53 17.59
N VAL A 400 -0.27 9.21 16.91
CA VAL A 400 -1.68 9.38 17.28
C VAL A 400 -2.56 8.86 16.15
N ALA A 401 -3.78 8.43 16.48
CA ALA A 401 -4.72 7.95 15.48
C ALA A 401 -5.09 9.08 14.52
N ILE A 402 -5.15 8.76 13.22
CA ILE A 402 -5.65 9.69 12.20
C ILE A 402 -7.19 9.67 12.27
N PRO A 403 -7.86 10.81 12.48
CA PRO A 403 -9.31 10.88 12.53
C PRO A 403 -9.94 10.72 11.13
N GLY A 404 -11.22 10.35 11.07
CA GLY A 404 -12.00 10.31 9.82
C GLY A 404 -11.99 8.98 9.08
N LEU A 405 -11.27 7.97 9.57
CA LEU A 405 -11.20 6.64 8.94
C LEU A 405 -12.05 5.62 9.69
N TYR A 406 -12.92 4.92 8.95
CA TYR A 406 -13.88 3.95 9.47
C TYR A 406 -13.88 2.65 8.64
N ASN A 407 -14.31 1.54 9.24
CA ASN A 407 -14.67 0.35 8.46
C ASN A 407 -15.97 0.64 7.69
N THR A 408 -16.27 -0.17 6.68
CA THR A 408 -17.57 -0.06 5.99
C THR A 408 -18.71 -0.61 6.84
N GLY A 409 -19.88 0.00 6.72
CA GLY A 409 -21.13 -0.44 7.31
C GLY A 409 -21.22 -0.25 8.83
N VAL A 410 -20.60 0.80 9.35
CA VAL A 410 -20.61 1.17 10.78
C VAL A 410 -21.07 2.61 11.00
N ASP A 411 -21.55 2.92 12.21
CA ASP A 411 -21.89 4.29 12.62
C ASP A 411 -20.66 5.07 13.15
N ASP A 412 -20.87 6.31 13.63
CA ASP A 412 -19.80 7.16 14.20
C ASP A 412 -19.11 6.57 15.44
N ASN A 413 -19.73 5.59 16.10
CA ASN A 413 -19.14 4.90 17.25
C ASN A 413 -18.38 3.64 16.83
N GLY A 414 -18.42 3.26 15.55
CA GLY A 414 -17.88 2.00 15.04
C GLY A 414 -18.81 0.80 15.24
N ASP A 415 -20.05 1.00 15.69
CA ASP A 415 -21.03 -0.07 15.81
C ASP A 415 -21.62 -0.41 14.44
N VAL A 416 -21.78 -1.70 14.14
CA VAL A 416 -22.33 -2.14 12.84
C VAL A 416 -23.75 -1.63 12.61
N LEU A 417 -23.96 -1.03 11.44
CA LEU A 417 -25.26 -0.51 11.01
C LEU A 417 -26.29 -1.64 10.85
N ALA A 418 -27.57 -1.28 10.90
CA ALA A 418 -28.65 -2.22 10.58
C ALA A 418 -28.78 -2.41 9.06
N ASP A 419 -29.52 -3.45 8.65
CA ASP A 419 -29.74 -3.73 7.23
C ASP A 419 -30.35 -2.53 6.49
N PHE A 420 -29.69 -2.14 5.41
CA PHE A 420 -30.07 -1.07 4.49
C PHE A 420 -30.05 0.34 5.08
N GLU A 421 -29.43 0.51 6.26
CA GLU A 421 -29.09 1.84 6.75
C GLU A 421 -27.94 2.43 5.91
N PRO A 422 -28.00 3.73 5.55
CA PRO A 422 -26.93 4.38 4.81
C PRO A 422 -25.61 4.37 5.58
N ASP A 423 -24.52 4.08 4.88
CA ASP A 423 -23.17 4.37 5.38
C ASP A 423 -22.85 5.82 5.06
N THR A 424 -22.53 6.62 6.09
CA THR A 424 -22.26 8.06 5.94
C THR A 424 -20.78 8.40 5.86
N HIS A 425 -19.89 7.41 6.00
CA HIS A 425 -18.44 7.61 6.02
C HIS A 425 -17.84 7.53 4.62
N TYR A 426 -18.40 6.67 3.78
CA TYR A 426 -17.99 6.52 2.39
C TYR A 426 -18.91 7.34 1.48
N THR A 427 -18.34 7.89 0.40
CA THR A 427 -19.08 8.55 -0.69
C THR A 427 -18.80 7.85 -2.02
N LEU A 428 -19.84 7.69 -2.84
CA LEU A 428 -19.70 7.18 -4.19
C LEU A 428 -19.45 8.36 -5.14
N THR A 429 -18.18 8.63 -5.47
CA THR A 429 -17.79 9.81 -6.25
C THR A 429 -17.81 9.56 -7.75
N SER A 430 -17.74 8.29 -8.15
CA SER A 430 -18.00 7.84 -9.52
C SER A 430 -18.81 6.55 -9.49
N ALA A 431 -19.85 6.48 -10.32
CA ALA A 431 -20.67 5.29 -10.50
C ALA A 431 -21.37 5.30 -11.86
N PRO A 432 -21.81 4.13 -12.37
CA PRO A 432 -22.60 4.08 -13.58
C PRO A 432 -23.98 4.73 -13.38
N ASP A 433 -24.54 5.28 -14.47
CA ASP A 433 -25.87 5.90 -14.45
C ASP A 433 -26.92 4.92 -13.91
N GLY A 434 -27.62 5.33 -12.85
CA GLY A 434 -28.67 4.53 -12.21
C GLY A 434 -28.25 3.82 -10.93
N ALA A 435 -26.98 3.91 -10.51
CA ALA A 435 -26.58 3.53 -9.16
C ALA A 435 -27.33 4.36 -8.11
N ALA A 436 -27.84 3.70 -7.06
CA ALA A 436 -28.51 4.35 -5.94
C ALA A 436 -27.56 4.56 -4.75
N ASP A 437 -28.09 5.11 -3.66
CA ASP A 437 -27.32 5.47 -2.47
C ASP A 437 -26.75 4.23 -1.75
N MET A 438 -25.59 4.39 -1.14
CA MET A 438 -24.89 3.30 -0.48
C MET A 438 -25.50 2.94 0.87
N VAL A 439 -25.73 1.64 1.08
CA VAL A 439 -26.32 1.13 2.32
C VAL A 439 -25.59 -0.13 2.81
N ALA A 440 -25.65 -0.37 4.11
CA ALA A 440 -25.11 -1.59 4.73
C ALA A 440 -25.93 -2.83 4.34
N LEU A 441 -25.29 -3.80 3.71
CA LEU A 441 -25.93 -5.02 3.19
C LEU A 441 -26.07 -6.08 4.29
N GLY A 442 -27.28 -6.62 4.48
CA GLY A 442 -27.59 -7.63 5.53
C GLY A 442 -27.61 -9.07 5.07
N GLY A 443 -27.94 -9.29 3.79
CA GLY A 443 -28.04 -10.60 3.19
C GLY A 443 -26.91 -10.88 2.21
N VAL A 444 -25.66 -10.83 2.67
CA VAL A 444 -24.51 -11.09 1.80
C VAL A 444 -24.69 -12.45 1.10
N ALA A 445 -24.55 -12.50 -0.22
CA ALA A 445 -24.64 -13.75 -0.96
C ALA A 445 -23.66 -14.76 -0.36
N GLY A 446 -24.11 -15.99 -0.05
CA GLY A 446 -23.37 -16.96 0.79
C GLY A 446 -21.99 -17.41 0.28
N VAL A 447 -21.53 -16.87 -0.84
CA VAL A 447 -20.17 -17.05 -1.37
C VAL A 447 -19.22 -15.90 -1.01
N TRP A 448 -19.73 -14.70 -0.72
CA TRP A 448 -18.95 -13.54 -0.28
C TRP A 448 -18.36 -13.75 1.12
N VAL A 449 -17.32 -13.02 1.47
CA VAL A 449 -16.80 -13.01 2.84
C VAL A 449 -17.86 -12.48 3.82
N GLU A 450 -18.09 -13.19 4.92
CA GLU A 450 -19.17 -12.89 5.88
C GLU A 450 -18.94 -11.58 6.62
N ASN A 451 -20.00 -10.78 6.81
CA ASN A 451 -19.98 -9.61 7.69
C ASN A 451 -19.50 -9.99 9.10
N THR A 452 -18.81 -9.06 9.78
CA THR A 452 -18.33 -9.24 11.15
C THR A 452 -19.03 -8.29 12.10
N GLU A 453 -18.74 -8.39 13.40
CA GLU A 453 -19.22 -7.44 14.41
C GLU A 453 -18.57 -6.05 14.27
N THR A 454 -17.58 -5.90 13.39
CA THR A 454 -16.80 -4.67 13.20
C THR A 454 -16.88 -4.08 11.80
N SER A 455 -17.46 -4.79 10.82
CA SER A 455 -17.64 -4.28 9.45
C SER A 455 -18.74 -5.02 8.70
N ARG A 456 -19.37 -4.34 7.74
CA ARG A 456 -20.33 -4.92 6.80
C ARG A 456 -20.02 -4.50 5.37
N TRP A 457 -20.42 -5.33 4.41
CA TRP A 457 -20.49 -4.92 3.01
C TRP A 457 -21.43 -3.73 2.84
N ILE A 458 -21.04 -2.79 1.98
CA ILE A 458 -21.90 -1.71 1.49
C ILE A 458 -22.08 -1.85 -0.03
N GLY A 459 -23.23 -1.42 -0.53
CA GLY A 459 -23.54 -1.47 -1.96
C GLY A 459 -24.63 -0.45 -2.34
N PRO A 460 -24.82 -0.19 -3.64
CA PRO A 460 -25.63 0.90 -4.17
C PRO A 460 -27.14 0.68 -4.11
N ASP A 461 -27.65 -0.39 -3.49
CA ASP A 461 -29.10 -0.65 -3.40
C ASP A 461 -29.49 -1.41 -2.11
N ASN A 462 -30.78 -1.36 -1.77
CA ASN A 462 -31.40 -2.10 -0.67
C ASN A 462 -31.83 -3.54 -1.03
N SER A 463 -31.44 -4.05 -2.19
CA SER A 463 -31.55 -5.47 -2.47
C SER A 463 -30.58 -6.27 -1.59
N PRO A 464 -30.91 -7.51 -1.21
CA PRO A 464 -30.02 -8.34 -0.40
C PRO A 464 -28.61 -8.52 -1.00
N GLY A 465 -28.48 -8.47 -2.33
CA GLY A 465 -27.20 -8.60 -3.06
C GLY A 465 -26.47 -7.29 -3.34
N GLY A 466 -27.04 -6.13 -3.00
CA GLY A 466 -26.46 -4.84 -3.39
C GLY A 466 -26.42 -4.64 -4.90
N ASP A 467 -27.45 -5.10 -5.63
CA ASP A 467 -27.45 -5.10 -7.09
C ASP A 467 -27.30 -3.67 -7.65
N GLY A 468 -26.38 -3.49 -8.59
CA GLY A 468 -26.13 -2.23 -9.27
C GLY A 468 -25.78 -2.43 -10.75
N PRO A 469 -25.87 -1.37 -11.57
CA PRO A 469 -25.50 -1.43 -12.99
C PRO A 469 -24.03 -1.86 -13.19
N PRO A 470 -23.68 -2.49 -14.32
CA PRO A 470 -22.29 -2.80 -14.66
C PRO A 470 -21.48 -1.53 -14.92
N GLY A 471 -20.20 -1.55 -14.57
CA GLY A 471 -19.26 -0.44 -14.78
C GLY A 471 -18.38 -0.14 -13.57
N GLU A 472 -17.71 1.01 -13.61
CA GLU A 472 -16.75 1.45 -12.60
C GLU A 472 -17.44 2.17 -11.44
N TYR A 473 -17.07 1.81 -10.22
CA TYR A 473 -17.47 2.44 -8.97
C TYR A 473 -16.22 2.94 -8.23
N LEU A 474 -16.28 4.17 -7.71
CA LEU A 474 -15.24 4.73 -6.85
C LEU A 474 -15.84 5.11 -5.50
N TYR A 475 -15.47 4.34 -4.48
CA TYR A 475 -15.84 4.57 -3.09
C TYR A 475 -14.73 5.37 -2.40
N GLU A 476 -15.02 6.57 -1.93
CA GLU A 476 -14.03 7.43 -1.25
C GLU A 476 -14.40 7.70 0.20
N ILE A 477 -13.40 7.71 1.07
CA ILE A 477 -13.46 8.20 2.44
C ILE A 477 -12.48 9.36 2.61
N GLU A 478 -12.90 10.39 3.33
CA GLU A 478 -12.08 11.57 3.63
C GLU A 478 -11.45 11.45 5.02
N PHE A 479 -10.19 11.87 5.16
CA PHE A 479 -9.50 11.93 6.44
C PHE A 479 -8.58 13.15 6.52
N ASP A 480 -8.33 13.64 7.73
CA ASP A 480 -7.61 14.90 7.93
C ASP A 480 -6.31 14.68 8.71
N LEU A 481 -5.20 15.13 8.11
CA LEU A 481 -3.86 15.18 8.68
C LEU A 481 -3.48 16.56 9.21
N THR A 482 -4.44 17.47 9.40
CA THR A 482 -4.19 18.78 10.03
C THR A 482 -3.53 18.60 11.39
N GLY A 483 -2.34 19.19 11.55
CA GLY A 483 -1.53 19.06 12.76
C GLY A 483 -0.81 17.72 12.91
N LEU A 484 -0.83 16.86 11.89
CA LEU A 484 -0.09 15.60 11.79
C LEU A 484 1.03 15.72 10.74
N ASP A 485 2.05 14.88 10.83
CA ASP A 485 3.14 14.80 9.85
C ASP A 485 2.76 13.80 8.73
N PRO A 486 2.49 14.25 7.49
CA PRO A 486 2.10 13.38 6.39
C PRO A 486 3.15 12.32 6.05
N ALA A 487 4.45 12.63 6.17
CA ALA A 487 5.51 11.68 5.88
C ALA A 487 5.58 10.52 6.89
N SER A 488 4.97 10.70 8.07
CA SER A 488 4.85 9.69 9.10
C SER A 488 3.54 8.91 9.06
N ALA A 489 2.59 9.30 8.20
CA ALA A 489 1.28 8.69 8.13
C ALA A 489 1.38 7.24 7.66
N VAL A 490 0.57 6.38 8.29
CA VAL A 490 0.42 4.96 7.98
C VAL A 490 -1.05 4.62 8.08
N ILE A 491 -1.62 4.05 7.03
CA ILE A 491 -2.98 3.50 6.98
C ILE A 491 -2.85 2.03 6.61
N MET A 492 -3.60 1.18 7.30
CA MET A 492 -3.61 -0.24 7.03
C MET A 492 -5.00 -0.82 7.20
N GLY A 493 -5.38 -1.75 6.33
CA GLY A 493 -6.69 -2.37 6.38
C GLY A 493 -6.73 -3.72 5.67
N LEU A 494 -7.92 -4.29 5.71
CA LEU A 494 -8.35 -5.37 4.84
C LEU A 494 -9.48 -4.82 3.97
N TRP A 495 -9.55 -5.20 2.70
CA TRP A 495 -10.64 -4.79 1.82
C TRP A 495 -11.09 -5.91 0.87
N SER A 496 -12.33 -5.85 0.42
CA SER A 496 -12.85 -6.72 -0.63
C SER A 496 -13.82 -5.95 -1.50
N ALA A 497 -13.85 -6.30 -2.77
CA ALA A 497 -14.87 -5.93 -3.72
C ALA A 497 -15.59 -7.20 -4.22
N ASP A 498 -16.74 -7.05 -4.88
CA ASP A 498 -17.44 -8.17 -5.48
C ASP A 498 -16.60 -8.80 -6.62
N ASP A 499 -16.81 -8.32 -7.84
CA ASP A 499 -16.17 -8.85 -9.04
C ASP A 499 -14.66 -8.58 -9.09
N VAL A 500 -14.26 -7.33 -9.33
CA VAL A 500 -12.85 -6.95 -9.43
C VAL A 500 -12.60 -5.67 -8.66
N GLY A 501 -11.81 -5.75 -7.59
CA GLY A 501 -11.20 -4.59 -6.96
C GLY A 501 -9.96 -4.19 -7.74
N GLY A 502 -10.00 -3.02 -8.38
CA GLY A 502 -8.92 -2.52 -9.22
C GLY A 502 -7.72 -2.08 -8.39
N GLU A 503 -7.82 -0.92 -7.75
CA GLU A 503 -6.70 -0.23 -7.10
C GLU A 503 -7.21 0.62 -5.92
N ILE A 504 -6.35 0.85 -4.93
CA ILE A 504 -6.57 1.86 -3.90
C ILE A 504 -5.89 3.16 -4.34
N LEU A 505 -6.60 4.27 -4.22
CA LEU A 505 -6.16 5.60 -4.61
C LEU A 505 -5.95 6.47 -3.36
N LEU A 506 -4.75 6.99 -3.15
CA LEU A 506 -4.51 8.06 -2.18
C LEU A 506 -4.52 9.40 -2.93
N ASN A 507 -5.47 10.28 -2.61
CA ASN A 507 -5.63 11.57 -3.28
C ASN A 507 -5.73 11.44 -4.82
N GLY A 508 -6.45 10.41 -5.28
CA GLY A 508 -6.59 10.08 -6.71
C GLY A 508 -5.38 9.38 -7.34
N THR A 509 -4.32 9.11 -6.58
CA THR A 509 -3.09 8.44 -7.07
C THR A 509 -3.06 6.97 -6.63
N PRO A 510 -2.90 6.00 -7.55
CA PRO A 510 -2.67 4.59 -7.22
C PRO A 510 -1.54 4.35 -6.23
N VAL A 511 -1.75 3.47 -5.24
CA VAL A 511 -0.74 3.08 -4.24
C VAL A 511 -0.29 1.62 -4.35
N GLY A 512 -0.62 0.92 -5.44
CA GLY A 512 -0.17 -0.45 -5.70
C GLY A 512 -0.74 -1.49 -4.73
N ASN A 513 -1.99 -1.28 -4.27
CA ASN A 513 -2.70 -2.11 -3.29
C ASN A 513 -4.00 -2.69 -3.89
N GLY A 514 -3.97 -3.09 -5.15
CA GLY A 514 -5.08 -3.78 -5.84
C GLY A 514 -5.55 -5.06 -5.13
N GLN A 515 -6.79 -5.47 -5.38
CA GLN A 515 -7.40 -6.60 -4.67
C GLN A 515 -6.67 -7.91 -5.04
N ARG A 516 -6.26 -8.66 -4.01
CA ARG A 516 -5.76 -10.04 -4.13
C ARG A 516 -6.91 -11.01 -3.92
N GLY A 517 -7.49 -11.49 -5.02
CA GLY A 517 -8.67 -12.36 -5.00
C GLY A 517 -9.92 -11.64 -5.49
N GLY A 518 -11.09 -12.02 -4.97
CA GLY A 518 -12.39 -11.41 -5.28
C GLY A 518 -13.31 -11.51 -4.06
N PHE A 519 -14.63 -11.37 -4.22
CA PHE A 519 -15.64 -11.36 -3.16
C PHE A 519 -15.54 -12.44 -2.07
N THR A 520 -14.90 -13.56 -2.40
CA THR A 520 -14.70 -14.68 -1.47
C THR A 520 -13.64 -14.41 -0.40
N ASN A 521 -12.87 -13.33 -0.50
CA ASN A 521 -11.71 -13.09 0.35
C ASN A 521 -11.41 -11.60 0.56
N LEU A 522 -10.91 -11.26 1.74
CA LEU A 522 -10.31 -9.95 1.99
C LEU A 522 -8.88 -9.91 1.44
N SER A 523 -8.44 -8.74 1.02
CA SER A 523 -7.07 -8.43 0.61
C SER A 523 -6.49 -7.41 1.58
N GLU A 524 -5.23 -7.58 1.95
CA GLU A 524 -4.51 -6.64 2.79
C GLU A 524 -4.03 -5.41 2.02
N PHE A 525 -3.92 -4.29 2.73
CA PHE A 525 -3.21 -3.12 2.22
C PHE A 525 -2.48 -2.37 3.33
N GLU A 526 -1.36 -1.75 2.96
CA GLU A 526 -0.61 -0.78 3.74
C GLU A 526 -0.28 0.41 2.85
N ILE A 527 -0.57 1.60 3.33
CA ILE A 527 -0.27 2.88 2.69
C ILE A 527 0.51 3.68 3.71
N ALA A 528 1.72 4.11 3.37
CA ALA A 528 2.56 4.83 4.30
C ALA A 528 3.49 5.82 3.63
N GLY A 529 3.70 6.97 4.27
CA GLY A 529 4.63 7.98 3.78
C GLY A 529 6.06 7.43 3.60
N TYR A 530 6.48 6.48 4.45
CA TYR A 530 7.78 5.83 4.29
C TYR A 530 7.86 4.82 3.14
N LEU A 531 6.72 4.36 2.59
CA LEU A 531 6.68 3.56 1.36
C LEU A 531 6.77 4.43 0.10
N GLY A 532 6.74 5.76 0.26
CA GLY A 532 6.71 6.72 -0.85
C GLY A 532 5.31 7.22 -1.19
N ASP A 533 4.28 6.76 -0.47
CA ASP A 533 2.90 7.22 -0.67
C ASP A 533 2.77 8.69 -0.28
N THR A 534 2.23 9.50 -1.18
CA THR A 534 2.21 10.95 -1.02
C THR A 534 0.95 11.41 -0.30
N PHE A 535 1.02 11.49 1.03
CA PHE A 535 0.02 12.15 1.86
C PHE A 535 0.17 13.67 1.78
N LEU A 536 -0.95 14.38 1.72
CA LEU A 536 -1.01 15.84 1.77
C LEU A 536 -1.09 16.32 3.24
N PRO A 537 -0.55 17.50 3.58
CA PRO A 537 -0.97 18.20 4.79
C PRO A 537 -2.48 18.48 4.75
N GLY A 538 -3.16 18.28 5.87
CA GLY A 538 -4.61 18.53 5.96
C GLY A 538 -5.45 17.40 5.36
N VAL A 539 -6.53 17.76 4.68
CA VAL A 539 -7.52 16.81 4.15
C VAL A 539 -6.93 15.96 3.02
N ASN A 540 -7.17 14.65 3.10
CA ASN A 540 -6.79 13.62 2.14
C ASN A 540 -8.01 12.75 1.80
N THR A 541 -7.98 12.08 0.65
CA THR A 541 -8.97 11.06 0.29
C THR A 541 -8.32 9.68 0.11
N LEU A 542 -9.06 8.65 0.52
CA LEU A 542 -8.73 7.25 0.24
C LEU A 542 -9.86 6.65 -0.61
N GLY A 543 -9.56 6.36 -1.86
CA GLY A 543 -10.48 5.82 -2.85
C GLY A 543 -10.26 4.34 -3.11
N PHE A 544 -11.35 3.60 -3.33
CA PHE A 544 -11.33 2.19 -3.68
C PHE A 544 -12.07 2.01 -5.00
N GLN A 545 -11.32 1.60 -6.03
CA GLN A 545 -11.86 1.40 -7.36
C GLN A 545 -12.38 -0.03 -7.53
N ILE A 546 -13.60 -0.16 -8.02
CA ILE A 546 -14.29 -1.44 -8.20
C ILE A 546 -14.93 -1.49 -9.58
N THR A 547 -14.67 -2.56 -10.31
CA THR A 547 -15.31 -2.84 -11.59
C THR A 547 -16.41 -3.88 -11.37
N ASN A 548 -17.66 -3.48 -11.55
CA ASN A 548 -18.79 -4.40 -11.61
C ASN A 548 -18.96 -4.94 -13.02
N GLY A 549 -18.87 -6.26 -13.19
CA GLY A 549 -18.97 -6.93 -14.47
C GLY A 549 -20.40 -7.11 -14.97
N GLY A 550 -20.55 -7.83 -16.08
CA GLY A 550 -21.85 -8.19 -16.64
C GLY A 550 -22.47 -7.15 -17.57
N GLU A 551 -23.71 -7.43 -18.01
CA GLU A 551 -24.43 -6.66 -19.04
C GLU A 551 -25.74 -6.03 -18.53
N ALA A 552 -26.07 -6.25 -17.25
CA ALA A 552 -27.27 -5.77 -16.58
C ALA A 552 -27.02 -5.69 -15.08
N ASP A 553 -27.95 -5.06 -14.34
CA ASP A 553 -27.87 -4.95 -12.88
C ASP A 553 -27.64 -6.33 -12.24
N ASN A 554 -26.58 -6.40 -11.43
CA ASN A 554 -26.15 -7.61 -10.76
C ASN A 554 -25.43 -7.23 -9.46
N PRO A 555 -25.20 -8.19 -8.54
CA PRO A 555 -24.60 -7.91 -7.24
C PRO A 555 -23.32 -7.10 -7.38
N THR A 556 -23.17 -6.07 -6.54
CA THR A 556 -21.91 -5.35 -6.42
C THR A 556 -21.75 -4.86 -5.00
N GLY A 557 -20.51 -4.77 -4.53
CA GLY A 557 -20.28 -4.40 -3.16
C GLY A 557 -18.83 -4.08 -2.88
N PHE A 558 -18.66 -3.38 -1.77
CA PHE A 558 -17.39 -2.96 -1.22
C PHE A 558 -17.37 -3.22 0.28
N ARG A 559 -16.22 -3.65 0.80
CA ARG A 559 -16.03 -3.82 2.23
C ARG A 559 -14.61 -3.49 2.67
N VAL A 560 -14.49 -2.77 3.78
CA VAL A 560 -13.22 -2.54 4.51
C VAL A 560 -13.36 -3.00 5.94
N GLU A 561 -12.33 -3.70 6.42
CA GLU A 561 -12.26 -4.23 7.77
C GLU A 561 -10.92 -3.94 8.45
N GLY A 562 -10.99 -3.73 9.77
CA GLY A 562 -9.82 -3.61 10.63
C GLY A 562 -8.97 -2.40 10.29
N LEU A 563 -9.56 -1.34 9.75
CA LEU A 563 -8.85 -0.14 9.35
C LEU A 563 -8.18 0.49 10.58
N VAL A 564 -6.87 0.73 10.48
CA VAL A 564 -6.12 1.48 11.49
C VAL A 564 -5.25 2.50 10.79
N ALA A 565 -5.12 3.67 11.40
CA ALA A 565 -4.40 4.77 10.80
C ALA A 565 -3.73 5.63 11.87
N PHE A 566 -2.45 5.91 11.67
CA PHE A 566 -1.63 6.63 12.65
C PHE A 566 -0.65 7.57 11.94
N ALA A 567 -0.39 8.71 12.56
CA ALA A 567 0.68 9.61 12.17
C ALA A 567 1.30 10.23 13.43
N ARG A 568 2.54 10.70 13.33
CA ARG A 568 3.12 11.55 14.37
C ARG A 568 2.39 12.88 14.39
N ALA A 569 2.33 13.48 15.58
CA ALA A 569 2.03 14.90 15.68
C ALA A 569 2.99 15.65 14.75
N GLY A 570 2.42 16.39 13.82
CA GLY A 570 3.20 17.18 12.89
C GLY A 570 3.87 18.31 13.62
N ASN A 571 5.04 18.72 13.12
CA ASN A 571 5.41 20.12 13.24
C ASN A 571 4.55 21.00 12.31
N GLY A 572 3.61 20.39 11.56
CA GLY A 572 2.77 20.98 10.52
C GLY A 572 2.19 22.32 10.95
N VAL A 573 2.80 23.37 10.42
CA VAL A 573 2.31 24.73 10.59
C VAL A 573 1.20 24.89 9.56
N ALA A 574 -0.03 25.15 10.00
CA ALA A 574 -1.11 25.45 9.08
C ALA A 574 -0.65 26.55 8.12
N GLY A 575 -0.87 26.34 6.81
CA GLY A 575 -0.37 27.19 5.73
C GLY A 575 0.99 26.82 5.15
N ASP A 576 1.68 25.79 5.64
CA ASP A 576 2.90 25.25 5.02
C ASP A 576 2.52 24.30 3.89
N PHE A 577 2.42 24.84 2.67
CA PHE A 577 1.88 24.13 1.51
C PHE A 577 2.96 23.33 0.77
N ASN A 578 4.23 23.63 0.99
CA ASN A 578 5.35 22.88 0.42
C ASN A 578 5.92 21.81 1.37
N GLY A 579 5.45 21.76 2.62
CA GLY A 579 5.79 20.75 3.61
C GLY A 579 7.21 20.87 4.17
N ASN A 580 7.85 22.04 4.06
CA ASN A 580 9.23 22.25 4.48
C ASN A 580 9.39 22.54 5.99
N GLY A 581 8.27 22.68 6.71
CA GLY A 581 8.18 22.95 8.14
C GLY A 581 8.22 24.43 8.51
N THR A 582 8.19 25.35 7.55
CA THR A 582 8.26 26.80 7.77
C THR A 582 7.28 27.55 6.88
N LEU A 583 6.56 28.53 7.45
CA LEU A 583 5.75 29.46 6.65
C LEU A 583 6.66 30.49 5.98
N ASP A 584 6.86 30.38 4.67
CA ASP A 584 7.70 31.27 3.88
C ASP A 584 7.04 31.77 2.58
N ALA A 585 7.79 32.48 1.74
CA ALA A 585 7.26 33.07 0.52
C ALA A 585 6.74 32.01 -0.45
N ALA A 586 7.35 30.83 -0.49
CA ALA A 586 6.95 29.77 -1.41
C ALA A 586 5.54 29.24 -1.08
N ASP A 587 5.13 29.27 0.19
CA ASP A 587 3.78 28.87 0.58
C ASP A 587 2.72 29.86 0.10
N ILE A 588 2.92 31.15 0.36
CA ILE A 588 1.95 32.18 -0.07
C ILE A 588 1.94 32.33 -1.60
N ASP A 589 3.04 32.01 -2.29
CA ASP A 589 3.10 31.92 -3.74
C ASP A 589 2.26 30.74 -4.26
N LEU A 590 2.33 29.57 -3.62
CA LEU A 590 1.50 28.40 -3.94
C LEU A 590 0.02 28.69 -3.73
N LEU A 591 -0.34 29.31 -2.59
CA LEU A 591 -1.73 29.71 -2.33
C LEU A 591 -2.23 30.74 -3.33
N SER A 592 -1.41 31.75 -3.68
CA SER A 592 -1.79 32.77 -4.66
C SER A 592 -1.98 32.16 -6.05
N ALA A 593 -1.15 31.18 -6.44
CA ALA A 593 -1.34 30.44 -7.67
C ALA A 593 -2.64 29.60 -7.66
N ALA A 594 -2.97 28.97 -6.54
CA ALA A 594 -4.20 28.20 -6.36
C ALA A 594 -5.45 29.09 -6.55
N VAL A 595 -5.47 30.25 -5.87
CA VAL A 595 -6.52 31.26 -5.98
C VAL A 595 -6.68 31.76 -7.42
N ARG A 596 -5.57 32.12 -8.10
CA ARG A 596 -5.61 32.62 -9.49
C ARG A 596 -6.18 31.61 -10.48
N ASN A 597 -5.78 30.35 -10.34
CA ASN A 597 -6.17 29.30 -11.26
C ASN A 597 -7.57 28.75 -10.97
N GLY A 598 -8.15 29.07 -9.80
CA GLY A 598 -9.36 28.42 -9.32
C GLY A 598 -9.15 26.92 -9.10
N THR A 599 -7.92 26.53 -8.78
CA THR A 599 -7.49 25.14 -8.59
C THR A 599 -6.94 24.99 -7.18
N GLY A 600 -7.48 24.09 -6.38
CA GLY A 600 -6.99 23.81 -5.04
C GLY A 600 -7.91 22.83 -4.32
N GLY A 601 -7.34 21.89 -3.58
CA GLY A 601 -8.11 21.02 -2.69
C GLY A 601 -8.48 21.74 -1.39
N ALA A 602 -9.18 21.04 -0.49
CA ALA A 602 -9.51 21.54 0.85
C ALA A 602 -8.29 21.99 1.67
N ASN A 603 -7.07 21.60 1.27
CA ASN A 603 -5.83 22.04 1.89
C ASN A 603 -5.56 23.56 1.74
N PHE A 604 -6.01 24.20 0.65
CA PHE A 604 -5.83 25.65 0.42
C PHE A 604 -6.99 26.51 0.97
N ASP A 605 -8.13 25.89 1.32
CA ASP A 605 -9.29 26.55 1.94
C ASP A 605 -9.04 26.70 3.46
N LEU A 606 -8.32 27.75 3.84
CA LEU A 606 -7.91 28.02 5.21
C LEU A 606 -9.04 28.55 6.09
N ASN A 607 -10.09 29.09 5.48
CA ASN A 607 -11.23 29.65 6.19
C ASN A 607 -12.43 28.67 6.28
N THR A 608 -12.35 27.52 5.60
CA THR A 608 -13.35 26.44 5.55
C THR A 608 -14.73 26.87 5.05
N ASP A 609 -14.79 27.81 4.09
CA ASP A 609 -16.04 28.24 3.46
C ASP A 609 -16.37 27.50 2.14
N GLY A 610 -15.51 26.56 1.75
CA GLY A 610 -15.65 25.75 0.55
C GLY A 610 -15.10 26.41 -0.72
N ASN A 611 -14.46 27.57 -0.63
CA ASN A 611 -13.83 28.26 -1.76
C ASN A 611 -12.37 28.59 -1.43
N VAL A 612 -11.47 28.37 -2.40
CA VAL A 612 -10.08 28.83 -2.32
C VAL A 612 -10.00 30.22 -2.95
N ASP A 613 -10.01 31.27 -2.11
CA ASP A 613 -10.03 32.66 -2.55
C ASP A 613 -9.14 33.61 -1.72
N ASP A 614 -9.29 34.93 -1.93
CA ASP A 614 -8.48 35.90 -1.19
C ASP A 614 -8.75 35.86 0.33
N GLY A 615 -9.90 35.34 0.76
CA GLY A 615 -10.19 35.05 2.17
C GLY A 615 -9.14 34.14 2.79
N ASP A 616 -8.68 33.13 2.08
CA ASP A 616 -7.63 32.21 2.56
C ASP A 616 -6.27 32.88 2.60
N ARG A 617 -5.94 33.70 1.58
CA ARG A 617 -4.73 34.52 1.59
C ARG A 617 -4.69 35.42 2.82
N GLN A 618 -5.82 36.02 3.18
CA GLN A 618 -5.92 36.83 4.40
C GLN A 618 -5.67 36.00 5.67
N ILE A 619 -6.17 34.76 5.78
CA ILE A 619 -5.87 33.88 6.92
C ILE A 619 -4.37 33.56 6.98
N TRP A 620 -3.76 33.21 5.85
CA TRP A 620 -2.33 32.90 5.78
C TRP A 620 -1.48 34.08 6.25
N ILE A 621 -1.71 35.27 5.70
CA ILE A 621 -0.95 36.49 6.00
C ILE A 621 -1.19 36.94 7.45
N ASN A 622 -2.44 37.04 7.88
CA ASN A 622 -2.81 37.72 9.11
C ASN A 622 -2.71 36.82 10.34
N ASP A 623 -3.13 35.55 10.21
CA ASP A 623 -3.38 34.67 11.35
C ASP A 623 -2.29 33.60 11.50
N LEU A 624 -1.85 33.02 10.38
CA LEU A 624 -0.83 31.96 10.36
C LEU A 624 0.57 32.55 10.44
N LYS A 625 0.99 33.28 9.40
CA LYS A 625 2.32 33.90 9.33
C LYS A 625 2.44 35.12 10.24
N LYS A 626 1.33 35.82 10.50
CA LYS A 626 1.28 37.05 11.31
C LYS A 626 2.23 38.11 10.77
N THR A 627 2.09 38.38 9.48
CA THR A 627 2.84 39.40 8.73
C THR A 627 1.86 40.40 8.10
N TYR A 628 2.31 41.33 7.27
CA TYR A 628 1.50 42.28 6.52
C TYR A 628 1.65 42.05 5.01
N ALA A 629 0.59 42.32 4.24
CA ALA A 629 0.77 42.55 2.81
C ALA A 629 1.74 43.74 2.62
N GLY A 630 2.83 43.54 1.88
CA GLY A 630 3.93 44.49 1.79
C GLY A 630 5.25 44.05 2.45
N ASP A 631 5.22 43.09 3.38
CA ASP A 631 6.41 42.53 4.03
C ASP A 631 7.03 41.45 3.13
N ALA A 632 7.90 41.87 2.20
CA ALA A 632 8.47 41.01 1.16
C ALA A 632 9.45 39.99 1.73
N ASN A 633 10.15 40.32 2.82
CA ASN A 633 11.16 39.48 3.43
C ASN A 633 10.62 38.58 4.56
N LEU A 634 9.34 38.76 4.90
CA LEU A 634 8.59 38.03 5.91
C LEU A 634 9.19 38.13 7.33
N ASP A 635 9.78 39.27 7.68
CA ASP A 635 10.33 39.55 9.01
C ASP A 635 9.30 39.99 10.05
N GLY A 636 8.05 40.16 9.62
CA GLY A 636 6.89 40.54 10.42
C GLY A 636 6.58 42.04 10.40
N GLU A 637 7.38 42.84 9.69
CA GLU A 637 7.21 44.29 9.51
C GLU A 637 7.01 44.64 8.03
N PHE A 638 6.08 45.54 7.73
CA PHE A 638 6.07 46.20 6.41
C PHE A 638 6.69 47.59 6.54
N ASN A 639 7.88 47.80 5.99
CA ASN A 639 8.61 49.07 6.09
C ASN A 639 9.47 49.35 4.84
N SER A 640 10.32 50.38 4.91
CA SER A 640 11.17 50.78 3.78
C SER A 640 12.18 49.72 3.29
N THR A 641 12.52 48.71 4.10
CA THR A 641 13.44 47.62 3.70
C THR A 641 12.81 46.69 2.68
N ASP A 642 11.50 46.44 2.77
CA ASP A 642 10.76 45.62 1.82
C ASP A 642 10.76 46.26 0.43
N PHE A 643 10.58 47.58 0.37
CA PHE A 643 10.70 48.30 -0.90
C PHE A 643 12.08 48.17 -1.53
N VAL A 644 13.14 48.18 -0.71
CA VAL A 644 14.50 47.98 -1.23
C VAL A 644 14.65 46.58 -1.83
N GLU A 645 14.02 45.58 -1.25
CA GLU A 645 14.06 44.19 -1.72
C GLU A 645 13.33 44.01 -3.06
N VAL A 646 12.07 44.40 -3.14
CA VAL A 646 11.27 44.26 -4.38
C VAL A 646 11.82 45.12 -5.53
N PHE A 647 12.35 46.33 -5.25
CA PHE A 647 12.97 47.14 -6.30
C PHE A 647 14.36 46.63 -6.74
N GLN A 648 15.01 45.77 -5.95
CA GLN A 648 16.23 45.07 -6.39
C GLN A 648 15.91 43.92 -7.34
N ALA A 649 14.75 43.28 -7.21
CA ALA A 649 14.27 42.27 -8.16
C ALA A 649 14.04 42.90 -9.55
N GLY A 650 13.53 44.14 -9.58
CA GLY A 650 13.42 44.94 -10.79
C GLY A 650 12.19 44.62 -11.65
N GLU A 651 11.16 44.03 -11.04
CA GLU A 651 9.93 43.56 -11.71
C GLU A 651 8.81 44.61 -11.71
N TYR A 652 9.00 45.75 -11.01
CA TYR A 652 7.99 46.81 -10.95
C TYR A 652 7.68 47.40 -12.33
N GLU A 653 6.44 47.20 -12.81
CA GLU A 653 5.95 47.72 -14.10
C GLU A 653 6.92 47.40 -15.27
N ASP A 654 7.55 46.22 -15.24
CA ASP A 654 8.56 45.82 -16.23
C ASP A 654 7.94 45.33 -17.57
N GLY A 655 6.65 44.98 -17.55
CA GLY A 655 5.88 44.48 -18.69
C GLY A 655 6.11 43.00 -19.01
N VAL A 656 6.67 42.21 -18.09
CA VAL A 656 6.87 40.76 -18.21
C VAL A 656 5.77 40.04 -17.44
N ALA A 657 4.86 39.39 -18.16
CA ALA A 657 3.71 38.78 -17.50
C ALA A 657 4.09 37.55 -16.64
N GLY A 658 3.56 37.49 -15.42
CA GLY A 658 3.58 36.34 -14.52
C GLY A 658 4.94 35.99 -13.93
N ASN A 659 5.87 36.95 -13.83
CA ASN A 659 7.20 36.74 -13.26
C ASN A 659 7.29 37.10 -11.76
N SER A 660 6.28 37.76 -11.19
CA SER A 660 6.35 38.25 -9.81
C SER A 660 5.88 37.20 -8.79
N THR A 661 6.53 37.23 -7.64
CA THR A 661 6.29 36.42 -6.43
C THR A 661 6.05 37.34 -5.25
N TRP A 662 5.63 36.82 -4.10
CA TRP A 662 5.49 37.61 -2.88
C TRP A 662 6.75 38.41 -2.55
N ALA A 663 7.92 37.76 -2.63
CA ALA A 663 9.21 38.35 -2.31
C ALA A 663 9.67 39.39 -3.34
N THR A 664 9.11 39.36 -4.56
CA THR A 664 9.44 40.31 -5.63
C THR A 664 8.35 41.36 -5.89
N GLY A 665 7.20 41.26 -5.21
CA GLY A 665 6.22 42.33 -5.07
C GLY A 665 4.76 41.98 -5.35
N ASP A 666 4.43 40.72 -5.68
CA ASP A 666 3.05 40.23 -5.90
C ASP A 666 2.29 40.10 -4.56
N TRP A 667 1.83 41.22 -4.02
CA TRP A 667 1.12 41.26 -2.74
C TRP A 667 -0.39 41.12 -2.91
N ASN A 668 -0.91 41.45 -4.09
CA ASN A 668 -2.32 41.27 -4.41
C ASN A 668 -2.65 39.84 -4.93
N GLY A 669 -1.63 39.06 -5.32
CA GLY A 669 -1.76 37.68 -5.76
C GLY A 669 -2.09 37.53 -7.25
N ASP A 670 -1.82 38.50 -8.13
CA ASP A 670 -2.10 38.45 -9.57
C ASP A 670 -0.90 38.05 -10.45
N ALA A 671 0.26 37.78 -9.83
CA ALA A 671 1.54 37.42 -10.46
C ALA A 671 2.29 38.58 -11.15
N GLU A 672 1.85 39.82 -10.95
CA GLU A 672 2.55 41.02 -11.40
C GLU A 672 3.00 41.84 -10.18
N PHE A 673 4.06 42.63 -10.33
CA PHE A 673 4.39 43.68 -9.37
C PHE A 673 4.11 45.04 -10.00
N ASP A 674 2.96 45.62 -9.67
CA ASP A 674 2.52 46.89 -10.23
C ASP A 674 1.92 47.84 -9.19
N SER A 675 1.35 48.94 -9.66
CA SER A 675 0.75 49.94 -8.78
C SER A 675 -0.44 49.39 -7.95
N GLY A 676 -1.06 48.28 -8.37
CA GLY A 676 -2.10 47.53 -7.68
C GLY A 676 -1.62 46.88 -6.39
N ASP A 677 -0.40 46.33 -6.35
CA ASP A 677 0.19 45.75 -5.14
C ASP A 677 0.43 46.79 -4.06
N PHE A 678 0.90 47.98 -4.44
CA PHE A 678 1.00 49.08 -3.50
C PHE A 678 -0.38 49.45 -2.95
N VAL A 679 -1.40 49.51 -3.80
CA VAL A 679 -2.76 49.80 -3.34
C VAL A 679 -3.23 48.73 -2.36
N ALA A 680 -3.03 47.44 -2.66
CA ALA A 680 -3.41 46.33 -1.81
C ALA A 680 -2.69 46.39 -0.44
N ALA A 681 -1.36 46.52 -0.44
CA ALA A 681 -0.54 46.58 0.77
C ALA A 681 -0.87 47.81 1.64
N PHE A 682 -1.03 49.00 1.04
CA PHE A 682 -1.40 50.20 1.78
C PHE A 682 -2.86 50.19 2.28
N GLN A 683 -3.77 49.51 1.58
CA GLN A 683 -5.14 49.31 2.05
C GLN A 683 -5.22 48.33 3.21
N ALA A 684 -4.42 47.24 3.17
CA ALA A 684 -4.32 46.28 4.26
C ALA A 684 -3.84 46.95 5.57
N GLY A 685 -2.97 47.96 5.44
CA GLY A 685 -2.50 48.77 6.57
C GLY A 685 -1.46 48.02 7.39
N GLY A 686 -0.26 48.59 7.50
CA GLY A 686 0.88 47.92 8.16
C GLY A 686 2.19 48.69 7.99
N PHE A 687 2.26 49.55 6.97
CA PHE A 687 3.45 50.35 6.70
C PHE A 687 3.90 51.16 7.91
N GLU A 688 5.14 50.92 8.34
CA GLU A 688 5.80 51.59 9.47
C GLU A 688 5.04 51.44 10.82
N GLN A 689 4.24 50.36 10.97
CA GLN A 689 3.58 50.04 12.24
C GLN A 689 4.44 49.17 13.17
N GLY A 690 5.57 48.64 12.67
CA GLY A 690 6.43 47.67 13.39
C GLY A 690 5.90 46.24 13.32
N PRO A 691 6.43 45.31 14.14
CA PRO A 691 6.09 43.89 14.05
C PRO A 691 4.62 43.64 14.34
N ARG A 692 3.98 42.83 13.50
CA ARG A 692 2.60 42.40 13.77
C ARG A 692 2.57 41.50 15.01
N ALA A 693 2.06 42.04 16.12
CA ALA A 693 1.97 41.29 17.36
C ALA A 693 0.99 40.12 17.21
N GLY A 694 1.45 38.89 17.45
CA GLY A 694 0.54 37.76 17.63
C GLY A 694 -0.42 38.07 18.77
N VAL A 695 -1.72 38.02 18.50
CA VAL A 695 -2.74 38.20 19.51
C VAL A 695 -2.46 37.20 20.62
N ALA A 696 -2.12 37.67 21.83
CA ALA A 696 -2.07 36.81 22.98
C ALA A 696 -3.45 36.17 23.10
N ALA A 697 -3.52 34.84 23.01
CA ALA A 697 -4.74 34.10 23.32
C ALA A 697 -5.34 34.71 24.59
N VAL A 698 -6.51 35.33 24.46
CA VAL A 698 -7.31 35.73 25.60
C VAL A 698 -7.52 34.43 26.37
N PRO A 699 -7.11 34.33 27.65
CA PRO A 699 -7.45 33.16 28.43
C PRO A 699 -8.98 33.08 28.39
N GLU A 700 -9.51 32.01 27.81
CA GLU A 700 -10.95 31.80 27.81
C GLU A 700 -11.45 31.98 29.24
N PRO A 701 -12.57 32.68 29.45
CA PRO A 701 -13.10 32.85 30.79
C PRO A 701 -13.38 31.45 31.33
N SER A 702 -12.49 30.96 32.18
CA SER A 702 -12.58 29.67 32.85
C SER A 702 -14.04 29.39 33.24
N SER A 703 -14.71 28.59 32.41
CA SER A 703 -16.07 28.11 32.63
C SER A 703 -16.14 27.29 33.92
N LEU A 704 -14.99 26.77 34.36
CA LEU A 704 -14.74 26.18 35.68
C LEU A 704 -14.85 27.17 36.86
N LEU A 705 -14.50 28.45 36.68
CA LEU A 705 -14.63 29.47 37.74
C LEU A 705 -16.10 29.90 37.93
N LEU A 706 -16.89 29.92 36.85
CA LEU A 706 -18.33 30.15 36.91
C LEU A 706 -19.10 28.95 37.50
N PHE A 707 -18.63 27.72 37.25
CA PHE A 707 -19.16 26.52 37.93
C PHE A 707 -18.80 26.48 39.43
N ALA A 708 -17.60 26.94 39.81
CA ALA A 708 -17.19 27.02 41.22
C ALA A 708 -17.92 28.13 42.00
N LEU A 709 -18.32 29.22 41.34
CA LEU A 709 -19.09 30.32 41.96
C LEU A 709 -20.61 30.07 41.98
N GLY A 710 -21.12 29.14 41.18
CA GLY A 710 -22.54 28.75 41.14
C GLY A 710 -23.00 27.80 42.25
N LEU A 711 -22.08 27.20 43.03
CA LEU A 711 -22.37 26.19 44.06
C LEU A 711 -22.41 26.71 45.52
N LEU A 712 -22.44 28.03 45.73
CA LEU A 712 -22.63 28.67 47.03
C LEU A 712 -23.81 29.67 46.90
N PRO A 713 -25.04 29.44 47.44
CA PRO A 713 -25.33 28.93 48.78
C PRO A 713 -26.62 28.06 48.94
N LEU A 714 -26.55 26.90 49.60
CA LEU A 714 -27.69 26.31 50.30
C LEU A 714 -27.28 25.84 51.70
N LEU A 715 -27.11 26.79 52.62
CA LEU A 715 -27.12 26.52 54.06
C LEU A 715 -28.45 27.04 54.64
N PRO A 716 -29.34 26.16 55.14
CA PRO A 716 -30.57 26.62 55.77
C PRO A 716 -30.28 27.23 57.14
N ALA A 717 -30.75 28.48 57.32
CA ALA A 717 -30.73 29.19 58.58
C ALA A 717 -31.54 28.43 59.65
N ARG A 718 -30.85 27.78 60.58
CA ARG A 718 -31.48 27.16 61.76
C ARG A 718 -31.79 28.24 62.79
N ARG A 719 -33.04 28.70 62.81
CA ARG A 719 -33.61 29.56 63.86
C ARG A 719 -33.50 28.88 65.23
N LYS A 720 -32.82 29.52 66.18
CA LYS A 720 -33.06 29.33 67.62
C LYS A 720 -34.27 30.18 68.03
N ARG A 721 -35.24 29.59 68.75
CA ARG A 721 -35.64 30.02 70.11
C ARG A 721 -36.89 29.28 70.62
N SER A 722 -36.84 29.08 71.95
CA SER A 722 -37.83 28.58 72.93
C SER A 722 -38.31 27.15 72.78
#